data_AF-A0A6H2NNR2-F1
#
_entry.id   AF-A0A6H2NNR2-F1
#
_cell.length_a   1.000
_cell.length_b   1.000
_cell.length_c   1.000
_cell.angle_alpha   90.00
_cell.angle_beta   90.00
_cell.angle_gamma   90.00
#
_symmetry.space_group_name_H-M   'P 1'
#
loop_
_entity.id
_entity.type
_entity.pdbx_description
1 polymer ?
#
loop_
_entity_poly.entity_id
_entity_poly.type
_entity_poly.pdbx_seq_one_letter_code
_entity_poly.pdbx_strand_id
1 'polypeptide(L)'
;MVKIVLLSSLATASLVTGVKVLRLLEPAELFIFDHLVRSTADRPPDERITIVGITEADVRQYGWPLEDAVMAELLAKIQAHQPRVVGLDLYRSSFRPPGSDALIDQLAAENLIAIYNVGSAPGGQGEVPAPPTVKSEQVGFNDIPTDTDGIIRRNLMFVQGPNGGYYSFALRVALAYRASPPLSLTYDHDHLFAGDTTIRVLSGNEGGYHGVDSSGYQILLRYRGRYSPAQELSISQVLSGQFDPDWLTDNAVLVGTIAASLKDRFYTPFSFNQDDDLTMAGVVIHGHMVSQLLDVLEGEPALYRFMPLWLEVVWLWGWCLTAASLAITLKRPSLLPISGAFLFIALAGLGWVGVANLIWVPLAEPATGVVITLITVLGYKLFYRNTHDPLTGLPNRESFISQVQQALKQSTKEADVAPVIVAFLGIDRFKVINESLGHQAGDMVLQMTAQRLKQYCPHDSRVARVGGDEFALLLKGVDANAAGVLMDALQYDLSEPLMLGTQKLPSTISLGMAITQPGFQHKPADLLRDAHTAMYRAKALGQSRFEVFAAGMLTEAVNRLQLESDLISALDNQEFLLYYQPIISLRTGVIAGFEALVRWYQKDRGFVLPSAFIPAAEETGLIMALGQWIFREACCQLRQWHDMFPQHQHLTMSINLSNRQFSQPDLVSHIQSALLDTKVRGNCIRLEITESMVMGDVDAAIDLMLKLKALDLRLAIDDFGTGYSSLSYLHRFPMDTLKVDKSFVGRLEKSHEDQAIIHTILTLGQQLGMDVIAEGVETAAQVAMLQREHCDYGQGYFFAKPLPSDQALALLQNHQPSQIHTFCWPR
;
A
#
# COMPACT_ATOMS: atom_id res chain seq x y z
N MET A 1 8.10 8.98 1.65
CA MET A 1 8.47 7.92 2.61
C MET A 1 9.40 8.43 3.70
N VAL A 2 10.58 8.99 3.41
CA VAL A 2 11.53 9.49 4.44
C VAL A 2 10.89 10.52 5.40
N LYS A 3 10.13 11.49 4.88
CA LYS A 3 9.38 12.46 5.70
C LYS A 3 8.42 11.79 6.70
N ILE A 4 7.76 10.70 6.29
CA ILE A 4 6.81 9.97 7.15
C ILE A 4 7.56 9.27 8.27
N VAL A 5 8.68 8.60 7.97
CA VAL A 5 9.51 7.93 8.98
C VAL A 5 9.92 8.90 10.08
N LEU A 6 10.46 10.07 9.69
CA LEU A 6 10.94 11.08 10.63
C LEU A 6 9.79 11.71 11.43
N LEU A 7 8.69 12.09 10.76
CA LEU A 7 7.55 12.70 11.43
C LEU A 7 6.87 11.73 12.40
N SER A 8 6.66 10.47 11.99
CA SER A 8 6.02 9.47 12.86
C SER A 8 6.92 9.12 14.04
N SER A 9 8.22 8.90 13.82
CA SER A 9 9.12 8.53 14.92
C SER A 9 9.29 9.66 15.94
N LEU A 10 9.39 10.92 15.47
CA LEU A 10 9.49 12.08 16.36
C LEU A 10 8.17 12.32 17.11
N ALA A 11 7.02 12.26 16.43
CA ALA A 11 5.72 12.44 17.07
C ALA A 11 5.47 11.36 18.13
N THR A 12 5.78 10.10 17.84
CA THR A 12 5.64 9.01 18.81
C THR A 12 6.62 9.15 19.97
N ALA A 13 7.89 9.50 19.72
CA ALA A 13 8.86 9.74 20.79
C ALA A 13 8.38 10.86 21.73
N SER A 14 7.94 12.00 21.19
CA SER A 14 7.40 13.10 22.00
C SER A 14 6.16 12.70 22.81
N LEU A 15 5.25 11.93 22.21
CA LEU A 15 4.06 11.41 22.91
C LEU A 15 4.46 10.51 24.08
N VAL A 16 5.36 9.55 23.84
CA VAL A 16 5.82 8.60 24.85
C VAL A 16 6.59 9.31 25.95
N THR A 17 7.43 10.31 25.63
CA THR A 17 8.06 11.17 26.64
C THR A 17 7.02 11.89 27.50
N GLY A 18 5.93 12.40 26.91
CA GLY A 18 4.82 12.98 27.67
C GLY A 18 4.14 11.99 28.62
N VAL A 19 3.88 10.76 28.16
CA VAL A 19 3.32 9.67 28.99
C VAL A 19 4.27 9.30 30.13
N LYS A 20 5.57 9.28 29.86
CA LYS A 20 6.63 9.06 30.84
C LYS A 20 6.60 10.12 31.95
N VAL A 21 6.51 11.42 31.61
CA VAL A 21 6.42 12.50 32.63
C VAL A 21 5.18 12.35 33.54
N LEU A 22 4.10 11.74 33.04
CA LEU A 22 2.90 11.44 33.82
C LEU A 22 3.01 10.18 34.70
N ARG A 23 4.19 9.54 34.76
CA ARG A 23 4.48 8.30 35.53
C ARG A 23 3.65 7.09 35.14
N LEU A 24 3.02 7.10 33.96
CA LEU A 24 2.15 6.01 33.51
C LEU A 24 2.93 4.75 33.08
N LEU A 25 4.24 4.87 32.82
CA LEU A 25 5.11 3.77 32.42
C LEU A 25 5.96 3.20 33.57
N GLU A 26 5.99 3.89 34.73
CA GLU A 26 6.82 3.51 35.88
C GLU A 26 6.56 2.08 36.38
N PRO A 27 5.31 1.59 36.54
CA PRO A 27 5.09 0.21 36.97
C PRO A 27 5.62 -0.84 35.98
N ALA A 28 5.54 -0.56 34.68
CA ALA A 28 6.06 -1.46 33.65
C ALA A 28 7.59 -1.49 33.67
N GLU A 29 8.21 -0.34 33.88
CA GLU A 29 9.67 -0.22 33.99
C GLU A 29 10.20 -0.98 35.21
N LEU A 30 9.56 -0.83 36.38
CA LEU A 30 9.88 -1.56 37.60
C LEU A 30 9.75 -3.07 37.44
N PHE A 31 8.68 -3.52 36.78
CA PHE A 31 8.49 -4.92 36.46
C PHE A 31 9.61 -5.49 35.58
N ILE A 32 10.03 -4.72 34.56
CA ILE A 32 11.13 -5.11 33.68
C ILE A 32 12.45 -5.17 34.45
N PHE A 33 12.72 -4.17 35.30
CA PHE A 33 13.90 -4.15 36.17
C PHE A 33 13.98 -5.43 37.01
N ASP A 34 12.90 -5.79 37.71
CA ASP A 34 12.88 -6.99 38.55
C ASP A 34 13.12 -8.27 37.73
N HIS A 35 12.50 -8.36 36.55
CA HIS A 35 12.69 -9.51 35.68
C HIS A 35 14.15 -9.65 35.24
N LEU A 36 14.80 -8.54 34.90
CA LEU A 36 16.20 -8.53 34.52
C LEU A 36 17.11 -8.86 35.71
N VAL A 37 16.87 -8.30 36.89
CA VAL A 37 17.60 -8.64 38.12
C VAL A 37 17.50 -10.13 38.42
N ARG A 38 16.29 -10.71 38.37
CA ARG A 38 16.07 -12.17 38.60
C ARG A 38 16.79 -13.06 37.57
N SER A 39 17.03 -12.54 36.37
CA SER A 39 17.70 -13.28 35.30
C SER A 39 19.23 -13.25 35.42
N THR A 40 19.78 -12.41 36.30
CA THR A 40 21.22 -12.44 36.62
C THR A 40 21.55 -13.62 37.53
N ALA A 41 22.77 -14.15 37.40
CA ALA A 41 23.21 -15.27 38.21
C ALA A 41 23.43 -14.84 39.67
N ASP A 42 23.04 -15.70 40.61
CA ASP A 42 23.32 -15.49 42.03
C ASP A 42 24.84 -15.51 42.27
N ARG A 43 25.33 -14.54 43.04
CA ARG A 43 26.73 -14.46 43.50
C ARG A 43 26.92 -15.37 44.72
N PRO A 44 28.12 -15.94 44.94
CA PRO A 44 28.41 -16.73 46.14
C PRO A 44 28.20 -15.88 47.40
N PRO A 45 27.82 -16.48 48.55
CA PRO A 45 27.68 -15.76 49.81
C PRO A 45 28.91 -14.91 50.15
N ASP A 46 28.69 -13.78 50.80
CA ASP A 46 29.76 -12.90 51.25
C ASP A 46 30.40 -13.45 52.52
N GLU A 47 31.64 -13.94 52.41
CA GLU A 47 32.38 -14.53 53.53
C GLU A 47 32.71 -13.50 54.63
N ARG A 48 32.67 -12.19 54.31
CA ARG A 48 32.93 -11.10 55.27
C ARG A 48 31.77 -10.87 56.23
N ILE A 49 30.61 -11.48 55.98
CA ILE A 49 29.37 -11.22 56.71
C ILE A 49 28.85 -12.55 57.28
N THR A 50 28.30 -12.50 58.48
CA THR A 50 27.53 -13.60 59.06
C THR A 50 26.24 -13.07 59.66
N ILE A 51 25.12 -13.69 59.34
CA ILE A 51 23.80 -13.33 59.86
C ILE A 51 23.44 -14.29 60.98
N VAL A 52 23.29 -13.77 62.19
CA VAL A 52 22.77 -14.50 63.34
C VAL A 52 21.28 -14.18 63.47
N GLY A 53 20.45 -15.07 62.93
CA GLY A 53 19.00 -14.92 62.85
C GLY A 53 18.26 -15.56 64.02
N ILE A 54 17.21 -14.89 64.49
CA ILE A 54 16.25 -15.42 65.46
C ILE A 54 15.17 -16.16 64.67
N THR A 55 15.16 -17.49 64.75
CA THR A 55 14.25 -18.38 64.01
C THR A 55 12.95 -18.65 64.77
N GLU A 56 11.96 -19.27 64.12
CA GLU A 56 10.74 -19.75 64.78
C GLU A 56 10.99 -20.78 65.88
N ALA A 57 12.10 -21.53 65.80
CA ALA A 57 12.49 -22.46 66.85
C ALA A 57 12.99 -21.68 68.08
N ASP A 58 13.80 -20.64 67.84
CA ASP A 58 14.33 -19.79 68.90
C ASP A 58 13.23 -19.01 69.61
N VAL A 59 12.25 -18.46 68.87
CA VAL A 59 11.09 -17.77 69.46
C VAL A 59 10.27 -18.71 70.35
N ARG A 60 10.11 -19.98 69.97
CA ARG A 60 9.41 -20.99 70.79
C ARG A 60 10.21 -21.40 72.01
N GLN A 61 11.53 -21.40 71.93
CA GLN A 61 12.42 -21.83 73.01
C GLN A 61 12.69 -20.73 74.04
N TYR A 62 12.95 -19.51 73.59
CA TYR A 62 13.38 -18.39 74.44
C TYR A 62 12.33 -17.29 74.61
N GLY A 63 11.22 -17.35 73.87
CA GLY A 63 10.17 -16.32 73.89
C GLY A 63 10.51 -15.07 73.05
N TRP A 64 9.54 -14.15 72.93
CA TRP A 64 9.72 -12.86 72.25
C TRP A 64 8.99 -11.72 72.97
N PRO A 65 9.61 -10.54 73.18
CA PRO A 65 11.03 -10.23 72.98
C PRO A 65 11.96 -11.07 73.88
N LEU A 66 13.19 -11.34 73.44
CA LEU A 66 14.15 -12.13 74.22
C LEU A 66 14.52 -11.45 75.55
N GLU A 67 14.65 -12.24 76.62
CA GLU A 67 15.17 -11.80 77.93
C GLU A 67 16.58 -11.21 77.81
N ASP A 68 16.93 -10.26 78.68
CA ASP A 68 18.22 -9.57 78.63
C ASP A 68 19.39 -10.52 78.89
N ALA A 69 19.23 -11.51 79.78
CA ALA A 69 20.24 -12.53 80.04
C ALA A 69 20.60 -13.34 78.78
N VAL A 70 19.60 -13.72 77.97
CA VAL A 70 19.81 -14.48 76.73
C VAL A 70 20.55 -13.63 75.69
N MET A 71 20.16 -12.36 75.56
CA MET A 71 20.86 -11.43 74.67
C MET A 71 22.28 -11.13 75.12
N ALA A 72 22.50 -10.93 76.43
CA ALA A 72 23.82 -10.69 76.99
C ALA A 72 24.75 -11.89 76.74
N GLU A 73 24.24 -13.12 76.95
CA GLU A 73 25.00 -14.34 76.66
C GLU A 73 25.30 -14.50 75.16
N LEU A 74 24.32 -14.22 74.29
CA LEU A 74 24.49 -14.26 72.84
C LEU A 74 25.58 -13.29 72.39
N LEU A 75 25.49 -12.02 72.79
CA LEU A 75 26.48 -11.01 72.43
C LEU A 75 27.85 -11.33 73.01
N ALA A 76 27.94 -11.80 74.27
CA ALA A 76 29.21 -12.20 74.86
C ALA A 76 29.88 -13.35 74.09
N LYS A 77 29.11 -14.34 73.61
CA LYS A 77 29.65 -15.43 72.77
C LYS A 77 30.10 -14.94 71.41
N ILE A 78 29.33 -14.06 70.76
CA ILE A 78 29.74 -13.44 69.49
C ILE A 78 31.04 -12.65 69.68
N GLN A 79 31.10 -11.81 70.72
CA GLN A 79 32.28 -10.96 71.01
C GLN A 79 33.52 -11.78 71.38
N ALA A 80 33.36 -12.97 71.96
CA ALA A 80 34.49 -13.87 72.26
C ALA A 80 35.27 -14.30 71.01
N HIS A 81 34.65 -14.25 69.82
CA HIS A 81 35.28 -14.54 68.54
C HIS A 81 35.87 -13.31 67.83
N GLN A 82 35.88 -12.14 68.49
CA GLN A 82 36.51 -10.92 67.97
C GLN A 82 36.05 -10.51 66.55
N PRO A 83 34.73 -10.36 66.32
CA PRO A 83 34.23 -9.81 65.06
C PRO A 83 34.69 -8.35 64.89
N ARG A 84 34.87 -7.92 63.64
CA ARG A 84 35.20 -6.50 63.36
C ARG A 84 34.07 -5.56 63.75
N VAL A 85 32.83 -6.00 63.52
CA VAL A 85 31.63 -5.23 63.87
C VAL A 85 30.48 -6.19 64.18
N VAL A 86 29.66 -5.83 65.17
CA VAL A 86 28.40 -6.49 65.48
C VAL A 86 27.26 -5.50 65.22
N GLY A 87 26.50 -5.70 64.15
CA GLY A 87 25.30 -4.96 63.88
C GLY A 87 24.09 -5.60 64.56
N LEU A 88 23.42 -4.87 65.44
CA LEU A 88 22.22 -5.30 66.15
C LEU A 88 20.96 -4.69 65.50
N ASP A 89 20.33 -5.44 64.61
CA ASP A 89 19.05 -5.12 63.96
C ASP A 89 17.86 -5.54 64.84
N LEU A 90 17.86 -5.06 66.09
CA LEU A 90 16.81 -5.33 67.08
C LEU A 90 16.50 -4.08 67.89
N TYR A 91 15.22 -3.70 67.94
CA TYR A 91 14.78 -2.59 68.78
C TYR A 91 14.89 -2.95 70.26
N ARG A 92 15.70 -2.19 71.01
CA ARG A 92 15.99 -2.40 72.42
C ARG A 92 15.81 -1.13 73.26
N SER A 93 14.63 -0.51 73.14
CA SER A 93 14.26 0.69 73.91
C SER A 93 13.82 0.39 75.36
N SER A 94 13.45 -0.85 75.67
CA SER A 94 13.06 -1.30 77.02
C SER A 94 13.73 -2.61 77.41
N PHE A 95 14.36 -2.65 78.59
CA PHE A 95 15.04 -3.81 79.16
C PHE A 95 14.07 -4.88 79.72
N ARG A 96 14.44 -6.15 79.60
CA ARG A 96 13.70 -7.36 80.03
C ARG A 96 14.54 -8.18 81.02
N PRO A 97 14.49 -7.89 82.33
CA PRO A 97 15.27 -8.63 83.33
C PRO A 97 14.83 -10.10 83.43
N PRO A 98 15.69 -11.02 83.91
CA PRO A 98 17.02 -10.77 84.50
C PRO A 98 18.12 -10.55 83.46
N GLY A 99 19.27 -9.99 83.88
CA GLY A 99 20.47 -9.85 83.04
C GLY A 99 20.71 -8.48 82.40
N SER A 100 19.95 -7.44 82.79
CA SER A 100 20.04 -6.10 82.18
C SER A 100 21.42 -5.45 82.31
N ASP A 101 22.11 -5.58 83.45
CA ASP A 101 23.45 -5.02 83.65
C ASP A 101 24.48 -5.68 82.70
N ALA A 102 24.45 -7.01 82.58
CA ALA A 102 25.32 -7.75 81.67
C ALA A 102 25.04 -7.38 80.20
N LEU A 103 23.77 -7.16 79.84
CA LEU A 103 23.41 -6.68 78.51
C LEU A 103 23.92 -5.27 78.25
N ILE A 104 23.82 -4.37 79.23
CA ILE A 104 24.35 -3.00 79.14
C ILE A 104 25.85 -3.02 78.86
N ASP A 105 26.61 -3.87 79.55
CA ASP A 105 28.05 -4.04 79.33
C ASP A 105 28.35 -4.51 77.90
N GLN A 106 27.57 -5.47 77.38
CA GLN A 106 27.73 -5.95 76.00
C GLN A 106 27.33 -4.90 74.95
N LEU A 107 26.29 -4.10 75.21
CA LEU A 107 25.85 -3.02 74.33
C LEU A 107 26.85 -1.84 74.29
N ALA A 108 27.71 -1.71 75.31
CA ALA A 108 28.74 -0.68 75.37
C ALA A 108 30.02 -1.01 74.57
N ALA A 109 30.09 -2.18 73.93
CA ALA A 109 31.24 -2.58 73.12
C ALA A 109 31.51 -1.61 71.96
N GLU A 110 32.79 -1.30 71.69
CA GLU A 110 33.18 -0.30 70.67
C GLU A 110 32.83 -0.73 69.23
N ASN A 111 32.82 -2.03 68.98
CA ASN A 111 32.49 -2.63 67.68
C ASN A 111 30.99 -2.91 67.49
N LEU A 112 30.11 -2.50 68.42
CA LEU A 112 28.67 -2.72 68.30
C LEU A 112 27.97 -1.53 67.64
N ILE A 113 27.09 -1.81 66.69
CA ILE A 113 26.21 -0.83 66.03
C ILE A 113 24.77 -1.20 66.32
N ALA A 114 23.98 -0.28 66.86
CA ALA A 114 22.55 -0.50 67.16
C ALA A 114 21.63 0.29 66.22
N ILE A 115 20.36 -0.10 66.17
CA ILE A 115 19.33 0.57 65.38
C ILE A 115 18.48 1.55 66.18
N TYR A 116 17.88 2.52 65.48
CA TYR A 116 16.76 3.32 65.93
C TYR A 116 15.76 3.56 64.78
N ASN A 117 14.53 3.94 65.11
CA ASN A 117 13.49 4.24 64.12
C ASN A 117 13.28 5.77 64.05
N VAL A 118 13.37 6.36 62.84
CA VAL A 118 13.11 7.79 62.62
C VAL A 118 11.60 7.96 62.41
N GLY A 119 10.84 8.03 63.51
CA GLY A 119 9.38 8.02 63.44
C GLY A 119 8.80 9.20 62.64
N SER A 120 8.03 8.91 61.59
CA SER A 120 7.19 9.89 60.85
C SER A 120 6.11 9.20 59.97
N ALA A 121 5.22 8.38 60.55
CA ALA A 121 4.08 7.79 59.79
C ALA A 121 2.71 8.11 60.42
N PRO A 122 1.67 8.45 59.62
CA PRO A 122 0.31 8.58 60.10
C PRO A 122 -0.26 7.18 60.40
N GLY A 123 -0.13 6.74 61.65
CA GLY A 123 -0.52 5.38 62.05
C GLY A 123 -0.07 4.92 63.44
N GLY A 124 0.76 5.68 64.16
CA GLY A 124 0.90 5.53 65.62
C GLY A 124 2.01 4.62 66.14
N GLN A 125 3.03 4.27 65.36
CA GLN A 125 4.29 3.78 65.93
C GLN A 125 5.26 4.98 66.04
N GLY A 126 5.47 5.45 67.26
CA GLY A 126 6.37 6.58 67.55
C GLY A 126 7.83 6.24 67.31
N GLU A 127 8.69 7.28 67.37
CA GLU A 127 10.15 7.15 67.34
C GLU A 127 10.61 6.12 68.39
N VAL A 128 11.35 5.10 67.95
CA VAL A 128 11.94 4.10 68.84
C VAL A 128 13.41 4.46 69.01
N PRO A 129 13.82 5.01 70.18
CA PRO A 129 15.19 5.43 70.38
C PRO A 129 16.13 4.22 70.46
N ALA A 130 17.40 4.47 70.14
CA ALA A 130 18.47 3.50 70.39
C ALA A 130 18.63 3.20 71.88
N PRO A 131 19.26 2.07 72.25
CA PRO A 131 19.58 1.80 73.65
C PRO A 131 20.40 2.95 74.26
N PRO A 132 20.06 3.43 75.47
CA PRO A 132 20.63 4.66 76.05
C PRO A 132 22.14 4.59 76.32
N THR A 133 22.73 3.38 76.28
CA THR A 133 24.15 3.11 76.55
C THR A 133 25.03 3.15 75.31
N VAL A 134 24.43 3.15 74.11
CA VAL A 134 25.15 3.14 72.83
C VAL A 134 25.44 4.58 72.40
N LYS A 135 26.67 4.88 71.98
CA LYS A 135 27.05 6.24 71.52
C LYS A 135 26.32 6.58 70.22
N SER A 136 26.06 7.87 69.97
CA SER A 136 25.38 8.31 68.74
C SER A 136 26.11 7.95 67.44
N GLU A 137 27.43 7.76 67.49
CA GLU A 137 28.24 7.29 66.35
C GLU A 137 28.08 5.78 66.06
N GLN A 138 27.61 5.02 67.04
CA GLN A 138 27.33 3.59 66.98
C GLN A 138 25.85 3.29 66.73
N VAL A 139 25.10 4.28 66.27
CA VAL A 139 23.67 4.16 66.01
C VAL A 139 23.37 4.53 64.56
N GLY A 140 22.54 3.71 63.90
CA GLY A 140 22.05 3.96 62.55
C GLY A 140 20.54 3.74 62.43
N PHE A 141 19.88 4.47 61.54
CA PHE A 141 18.43 4.33 61.35
C PHE A 141 18.10 3.05 60.60
N ASN A 142 16.95 2.46 60.92
CA ASN A 142 16.43 1.23 60.32
C ASN A 142 15.22 1.49 59.41
N ASP A 143 15.36 2.44 58.49
CA ASP A 143 14.35 2.76 57.50
C ASP A 143 14.75 2.14 56.17
N ILE A 144 13.90 1.26 55.64
CA ILE A 144 14.10 0.62 54.34
C ILE A 144 13.09 1.20 53.34
N PRO A 145 13.55 1.92 52.30
CA PRO A 145 12.63 2.58 51.37
C PRO A 145 11.92 1.54 50.49
N THR A 146 10.59 1.56 50.50
CA THR A 146 9.74 0.77 49.60
C THR A 146 9.33 1.61 48.39
N ASP A 147 9.35 1.01 47.20
CA ASP A 147 8.78 1.63 46.00
C ASP A 147 7.24 1.64 46.03
N THR A 148 6.61 2.26 45.04
CA THR A 148 5.14 2.42 44.97
C THR A 148 4.37 1.11 44.96
N ASP A 149 5.03 0.00 44.59
CA ASP A 149 4.49 -1.35 44.55
C ASP A 149 4.84 -2.18 45.80
N GLY A 150 5.48 -1.57 46.80
CA GLY A 150 5.87 -2.22 48.06
C GLY A 150 7.13 -3.08 47.97
N ILE A 151 7.81 -3.10 46.83
CA ILE A 151 9.05 -3.86 46.64
C ILE A 151 10.26 -2.97 47.01
N ILE A 152 11.22 -3.57 47.69
CA ILE A 152 12.47 -2.91 48.06
C ILE A 152 13.46 -3.04 46.91
N ARG A 153 13.83 -1.91 46.31
CA ARG A 153 14.87 -1.84 45.26
C ARG A 153 15.98 -0.86 45.60
N ARG A 154 15.82 -0.12 46.70
CA ARG A 154 16.67 1.01 47.07
C ARG A 154 17.23 0.83 48.47
N ASN A 155 18.41 1.41 48.68
CA ASN A 155 19.05 1.52 49.97
C ASN A 155 19.17 3.00 50.33
N LEU A 156 18.51 3.43 51.41
CA LEU A 156 18.63 4.77 51.96
C LEU A 156 19.84 4.79 52.90
N MET A 157 20.92 5.44 52.48
CA MET A 157 22.19 5.38 53.19
C MET A 157 22.36 6.51 54.21
N PHE A 158 21.90 7.71 53.86
CA PHE A 158 22.16 8.93 54.62
C PHE A 158 21.05 9.95 54.42
N VAL A 159 20.67 10.68 55.46
CA VAL A 159 19.69 11.77 55.40
C VAL A 159 20.29 12.99 56.08
N GLN A 160 20.24 14.14 55.40
CA GLN A 160 20.64 15.40 56.00
C GLN A 160 19.48 15.98 56.82
N GLY A 161 19.71 16.17 58.11
CA GLY A 161 18.72 16.74 59.03
C GLY A 161 19.14 18.09 59.61
N PRO A 162 18.22 18.75 60.33
CA PRO A 162 18.48 20.05 60.96
C PRO A 162 19.54 19.98 62.08
N ASN A 163 19.71 18.81 62.72
CA ASN A 163 20.64 18.60 63.82
C ASN A 163 21.93 17.84 63.41
N GLY A 164 22.18 17.72 62.11
CA GLY A 164 23.30 16.97 61.56
C GLY A 164 22.86 15.84 60.63
N GLY A 165 23.84 15.03 60.21
CA GLY A 165 23.63 13.93 59.31
C GLY A 165 23.20 12.64 60.02
N TYR A 166 22.13 12.01 59.55
CA TYR A 166 21.66 10.71 60.02
C TYR A 166 22.13 9.62 59.06
N TYR A 167 22.70 8.54 59.59
CA TYR A 167 23.28 7.45 58.80
C TYR A 167 22.47 6.18 58.99
N SER A 168 22.30 5.43 57.91
CA SER A 168 21.61 4.14 57.97
C SER A 168 22.41 3.12 58.76
N PHE A 169 21.70 2.13 59.30
CA PHE A 169 22.31 0.99 59.96
C PHE A 169 23.34 0.28 59.08
N ALA A 170 22.98 -0.06 57.84
CA ALA A 170 23.88 -0.74 56.91
C ALA A 170 25.16 0.07 56.61
N LEU A 171 25.04 1.39 56.42
CA LEU A 171 26.21 2.25 56.20
C LEU A 171 27.13 2.30 57.43
N ARG A 172 26.57 2.41 58.64
CA ARG A 172 27.33 2.39 59.89
C ARG A 172 28.10 1.08 60.06
N VAL A 173 27.46 -0.06 59.80
CA VAL A 173 28.11 -1.37 59.88
C VAL A 173 29.26 -1.48 58.87
N ALA A 174 29.03 -1.10 57.61
CA ALA A 174 30.06 -1.16 56.57
C ALA A 174 31.27 -0.26 56.87
N LEU A 175 31.04 0.93 57.42
CA LEU A 175 32.14 1.84 57.82
C LEU A 175 32.90 1.34 59.04
N ALA A 176 32.19 0.79 60.04
CA ALA A 176 32.82 0.22 61.23
C ALA A 176 33.65 -1.03 60.89
N TYR A 177 33.20 -1.87 59.96
CA TYR A 177 33.97 -3.03 59.47
C TYR A 177 35.33 -2.62 58.87
N ARG A 178 35.40 -1.46 58.21
CA ARG A 178 36.62 -0.98 57.53
C ARG A 178 37.51 -0.09 58.42
N ALA A 179 36.99 0.46 59.51
CA ALA A 179 37.65 1.54 60.25
C ALA A 179 38.96 1.10 60.91
N SER A 180 40.10 1.53 60.35
CA SER A 180 41.36 1.83 61.04
C SER A 180 42.36 2.52 60.08
N PRO A 181 42.45 3.87 60.05
CA PRO A 181 41.69 4.88 60.81
C PRO A 181 40.23 5.06 60.32
N PRO A 182 39.34 5.71 61.10
CA PRO A 182 37.94 5.93 60.73
C PRO A 182 37.79 6.76 59.46
N LEU A 183 36.97 6.28 58.53
CA LEU A 183 36.67 6.96 57.26
C LEU A 183 35.83 8.22 57.51
N SER A 184 36.33 9.37 57.07
CA SER A 184 35.56 10.61 57.05
C SER A 184 34.49 10.55 55.97
N LEU A 185 33.24 10.80 56.33
CA LEU A 185 32.16 11.01 55.39
C LEU A 185 32.01 12.49 55.09
N THR A 186 32.14 12.85 53.82
CA THR A 186 31.78 14.18 53.31
C THR A 186 30.73 14.03 52.22
N TYR A 187 29.95 15.05 51.95
CA TYR A 187 28.87 14.97 50.97
C TYR A 187 28.68 16.29 50.23
N ASP A 188 28.20 16.20 49.00
CA ASP A 188 27.67 17.30 48.21
C ASP A 188 26.26 16.97 47.72
N HIS A 189 25.66 17.81 46.88
CA HIS A 189 24.28 17.60 46.43
C HIS A 189 24.04 16.26 45.70
N ASP A 190 25.06 15.74 45.00
CA ASP A 190 24.94 14.60 44.08
C ASP A 190 25.77 13.38 44.52
N HIS A 191 26.68 13.55 45.50
CA HIS A 191 27.65 12.53 45.90
C HIS A 191 27.83 12.44 47.41
N LEU A 192 27.98 11.20 47.88
CA LEU A 192 28.50 10.86 49.20
C LEU A 192 29.93 10.35 49.04
N PHE A 193 30.88 10.97 49.73
CA PHE A 193 32.29 10.59 49.72
C PHE A 193 32.63 9.83 51.00
N ALA A 194 33.14 8.61 50.87
CA ALA A 194 33.65 7.79 51.96
C ALA A 194 35.15 7.54 51.74
N GLY A 195 36.00 8.42 52.30
CA GLY A 195 37.41 8.47 51.95
C GLY A 195 37.60 8.81 50.47
N ASP A 196 38.33 7.97 49.74
CA ASP A 196 38.55 8.12 48.28
C ASP A 196 37.37 7.57 47.44
N THR A 197 36.42 6.86 48.06
CA THR A 197 35.29 6.25 47.36
C THR A 197 34.17 7.27 47.17
N THR A 198 33.73 7.46 45.92
CA THR A 198 32.60 8.34 45.58
C THR A 198 31.35 7.53 45.28
N ILE A 199 30.27 7.79 46.02
CA ILE A 199 28.96 7.15 45.86
C ILE A 199 27.99 8.18 45.29
N ARG A 200 27.57 7.96 44.04
CA ARG A 200 26.61 8.83 43.35
C ARG A 200 25.19 8.56 43.85
N VAL A 201 24.45 9.62 44.16
CA VAL A 201 23.07 9.56 44.64
C VAL A 201 22.11 9.30 43.48
N LEU A 202 21.10 8.48 43.73
CA LEU A 202 19.97 8.29 42.82
C LEU A 202 19.14 9.57 42.72
N SER A 203 19.12 10.18 41.55
CA SER A 203 18.29 11.37 41.29
C SER A 203 16.85 10.96 40.96
N GLY A 204 15.88 11.83 41.23
CA GLY A 204 14.45 11.51 41.09
C GLY A 204 13.94 11.16 39.68
N ASN A 205 14.76 11.32 38.63
CA ASN A 205 14.41 11.00 37.24
C ASN A 205 15.31 9.94 36.59
N GLU A 206 16.19 9.30 37.38
CA GLU A 206 17.14 8.32 36.85
C GLU A 206 16.54 6.93 36.81
N GLY A 207 16.96 6.12 35.85
CA GLY A 207 16.55 4.73 35.82
C GLY A 207 15.08 4.52 35.46
N GLY A 208 14.51 5.40 34.64
CA GLY A 208 13.13 5.28 34.17
C GLY A 208 12.07 5.64 35.23
N TYR A 209 12.52 5.90 36.45
CA TYR A 209 11.73 6.52 37.50
C TYR A 209 11.42 7.98 37.14
N HIS A 210 10.23 8.46 37.48
CA HIS A 210 9.91 9.88 37.39
C HIS A 210 9.37 10.41 38.70
N GLY A 211 10.10 11.36 39.28
CA GLY A 211 9.80 11.91 40.59
C GLY A 211 9.69 10.86 41.69
N VAL A 212 10.62 9.91 41.68
CA VAL A 212 10.92 9.06 42.83
C VAL A 212 11.18 9.91 44.06
N ASP A 213 10.81 9.38 45.22
CA ASP A 213 11.27 9.94 46.48
C ASP A 213 12.78 9.81 46.59
N SER A 214 13.49 10.84 46.13
CA SER A 214 14.94 11.00 46.22
C SER A 214 15.34 11.79 47.48
N SER A 215 14.52 11.76 48.53
CA SER A 215 14.88 12.35 49.82
C SER A 215 16.03 11.57 50.44
N GLY A 216 17.09 12.27 50.84
CA GLY A 216 18.31 11.62 51.31
C GLY A 216 19.11 10.93 50.19
N TYR A 217 20.18 10.27 50.58
CA TYR A 217 21.18 9.70 49.69
C TYR A 217 20.85 8.22 49.52
N GLN A 218 20.29 7.90 48.37
CA GLN A 218 19.82 6.55 48.04
C GLN A 218 20.60 5.97 46.87
N ILE A 219 20.74 4.64 46.84
CA ILE A 219 21.28 3.88 45.71
C ILE A 219 20.34 2.72 45.35
N LEU A 220 20.40 2.24 44.11
CA LEU A 220 19.75 0.98 43.74
C LEU A 220 20.50 -0.21 44.37
N LEU A 221 19.73 -1.11 44.95
CA LEU A 221 20.21 -2.34 45.55
C LEU A 221 20.74 -3.29 44.49
N ARG A 222 21.97 -3.75 44.70
CA ARG A 222 22.54 -4.86 43.96
C ARG A 222 22.47 -6.10 44.83
N TYR A 223 21.34 -6.79 44.78
CA TYR A 223 21.17 -8.07 45.46
C TYR A 223 22.30 -9.05 45.10
N ARG A 224 22.79 -9.77 46.09
CA ARG A 224 23.80 -10.81 45.89
C ARG A 224 23.19 -12.06 45.28
N GLY A 225 21.96 -12.38 45.65
CA GLY A 225 21.17 -13.45 45.05
C GLY A 225 19.76 -13.52 45.64
N ARG A 226 19.01 -14.54 45.24
CA ARG A 226 17.62 -14.79 45.68
C ARG A 226 17.47 -15.24 47.14
N TYR A 227 18.56 -15.66 47.77
CA TYR A 227 18.59 -16.14 49.16
C TYR A 227 19.44 -15.21 50.02
N SER A 228 19.83 -15.68 51.19
CA SER A 228 20.71 -14.95 52.10
C SER A 228 22.00 -14.49 51.40
N PRO A 229 22.45 -13.25 51.64
CA PRO A 229 23.69 -12.74 51.07
C PRO A 229 24.93 -13.34 51.72
N ALA A 230 24.78 -14.05 52.84
CA ALA A 230 25.86 -14.44 53.73
C ALA A 230 25.54 -15.77 54.45
N GLN A 231 26.49 -16.28 55.23
CA GLN A 231 26.25 -17.44 56.09
C GLN A 231 25.22 -17.10 57.17
N GLU A 232 24.21 -17.98 57.36
CA GLU A 232 23.20 -17.82 58.41
C GLU A 232 23.45 -18.79 59.58
N LEU A 233 23.25 -18.28 60.79
CA LEU A 233 23.29 -19.02 62.06
C LEU A 233 22.06 -18.69 62.89
N SER A 234 21.50 -19.67 63.59
CA SER A 234 20.47 -19.40 64.60
C SER A 234 21.09 -18.95 65.91
N ILE A 235 20.35 -18.19 66.72
CA ILE A 235 20.84 -17.84 68.07
C ILE A 235 21.07 -19.10 68.93
N SER A 236 20.28 -20.16 68.76
CA SER A 236 20.51 -21.45 69.43
C SER A 236 21.85 -22.09 69.05
N GLN A 237 22.26 -22.01 67.79
CA GLN A 237 23.56 -22.54 67.35
C GLN A 237 24.71 -21.77 68.01
N VAL A 238 24.61 -20.43 68.06
CA VAL A 238 25.62 -19.59 68.73
C VAL A 238 25.65 -19.86 70.24
N LEU A 239 24.49 -19.94 70.90
CA LEU A 239 24.40 -20.23 72.34
C LEU A 239 24.86 -21.66 72.68
N SER A 240 24.69 -22.64 71.80
CA SER A 240 25.19 -24.00 72.04
C SER A 240 26.64 -24.21 71.62
N GLY A 241 27.26 -23.24 70.93
CA GLY A 241 28.61 -23.37 70.37
C GLY A 241 28.68 -24.34 69.16
N GLN A 242 27.55 -24.60 68.49
CA GLN A 242 27.44 -25.52 67.37
C GLN A 242 27.58 -24.80 66.03
N PHE A 243 28.75 -24.22 65.76
CA PHE A 243 29.06 -23.52 64.51
C PHE A 243 30.58 -23.49 64.29
N ASP A 244 31.03 -23.11 63.09
CA ASP A 244 32.46 -22.91 62.80
C ASP A 244 32.92 -21.54 63.35
N PRO A 245 33.91 -21.48 64.26
CA PRO A 245 34.43 -20.22 64.81
C PRO A 245 34.87 -19.20 63.76
N ASP A 246 35.33 -19.65 62.59
CA ASP A 246 35.79 -18.79 61.52
C ASP A 246 34.63 -17.93 60.96
N TRP A 247 33.38 -18.37 61.11
CA TRP A 247 32.22 -17.58 60.67
C TRP A 247 31.99 -16.31 61.50
N LEU A 248 32.49 -16.23 62.73
CA LEU A 248 32.35 -15.02 63.56
C LEU A 248 33.65 -14.21 63.69
N THR A 249 34.78 -14.77 63.24
CA THR A 249 36.09 -14.16 63.39
C THR A 249 36.36 -13.17 62.26
N ASP A 250 36.82 -11.96 62.57
CA ASP A 250 37.15 -10.91 61.59
C ASP A 250 36.00 -10.51 60.62
N ASN A 251 34.76 -10.86 60.97
CA ASN A 251 33.57 -10.66 60.14
C ASN A 251 32.67 -9.51 60.65
N ALA A 252 31.76 -9.06 59.78
CA ALA A 252 30.60 -8.26 60.14
C ALA A 252 29.44 -9.18 60.54
N VAL A 253 29.11 -9.22 61.83
CA VAL A 253 28.06 -10.08 62.37
C VAL A 253 26.76 -9.28 62.49
N LEU A 254 25.72 -9.67 61.75
CA LEU A 254 24.40 -9.03 61.81
C LEU A 254 23.44 -9.88 62.64
N VAL A 255 22.90 -9.33 63.72
CA VAL A 255 21.98 -10.01 64.62
C VAL A 255 20.57 -9.44 64.44
N GLY A 256 19.60 -10.28 64.08
CA GLY A 256 18.23 -9.82 63.82
C GLY A 256 17.20 -10.94 63.70
N THR A 257 15.97 -10.60 63.35
CA THR A 257 14.88 -11.58 63.22
C THR A 257 14.81 -12.19 61.84
N ILE A 258 14.65 -13.52 61.77
CA ILE A 258 14.31 -14.23 60.51
C ILE A 258 13.01 -15.03 60.62
N ALA A 259 12.41 -15.11 61.83
CA ALA A 259 11.12 -15.71 62.10
C ALA A 259 9.98 -14.98 61.38
N ALA A 260 9.13 -15.73 60.66
CA ALA A 260 8.01 -15.18 59.92
C ALA A 260 6.89 -14.64 60.82
N SER A 261 6.73 -15.20 62.02
CA SER A 261 5.77 -14.80 63.05
C SER A 261 5.99 -13.37 63.58
N LEU A 262 7.20 -12.83 63.44
CA LEU A 262 7.58 -11.51 63.92
C LEU A 262 7.32 -10.38 62.91
N LYS A 263 6.75 -10.68 61.74
CA LYS A 263 6.34 -9.72 60.68
C LYS A 263 7.44 -8.77 60.19
N ASP A 264 8.70 -9.18 60.27
CA ASP A 264 9.85 -8.44 59.73
C ASP A 264 10.25 -9.01 58.35
N ARG A 265 9.30 -9.04 57.40
CA ARG A 265 9.50 -9.62 56.07
C ARG A 265 9.04 -8.65 55.00
N PHE A 266 9.81 -8.55 53.92
CA PHE A 266 9.59 -7.58 52.87
C PHE A 266 9.64 -8.22 51.48
N TYR A 267 8.95 -7.59 50.54
CA TYR A 267 9.01 -7.96 49.13
C TYR A 267 10.27 -7.39 48.48
N THR A 268 10.92 -8.23 47.67
CA THR A 268 12.13 -7.90 46.92
C THR A 268 11.90 -8.23 45.44
N PRO A 269 12.82 -7.87 44.52
CA PRO A 269 12.70 -8.27 43.12
C PRO A 269 12.54 -9.78 42.89
N PHE A 270 12.89 -10.62 43.87
CA PHE A 270 12.74 -12.08 43.80
C PHE A 270 11.37 -12.58 44.28
N SER A 271 10.57 -11.74 44.94
CA SER A 271 9.24 -12.11 45.45
C SER A 271 8.22 -12.14 44.30
N PHE A 272 8.06 -13.29 43.65
CA PHE A 272 7.12 -13.44 42.52
C PHE A 272 5.66 -13.33 42.99
N ASN A 273 4.85 -12.53 42.30
CA ASN A 273 3.41 -12.33 42.57
C ASN A 273 3.00 -11.92 44.01
N GLN A 274 3.94 -11.45 44.83
CA GLN A 274 3.70 -11.19 46.26
C GLN A 274 3.21 -12.45 47.03
N ASP A 275 3.63 -13.65 46.61
CA ASP A 275 3.46 -14.87 47.41
C ASP A 275 4.53 -14.93 48.52
N ASP A 276 4.15 -15.42 49.71
CA ASP A 276 4.96 -15.36 50.94
C ASP A 276 6.33 -16.07 50.84
N ASP A 277 6.48 -17.03 49.95
CA ASP A 277 7.62 -17.98 49.91
C ASP A 277 8.99 -17.35 49.60
N LEU A 278 9.04 -16.16 48.99
CA LEU A 278 10.28 -15.48 48.57
C LEU A 278 10.45 -14.06 49.13
N THR A 279 9.73 -13.76 50.22
CA THR A 279 10.00 -12.53 51.01
C THR A 279 11.34 -12.66 51.74
N MET A 280 12.02 -11.54 52.01
CA MET A 280 13.28 -11.52 52.77
C MET A 280 13.09 -10.85 54.12
N ALA A 281 13.79 -11.35 55.14
CA ALA A 281 13.77 -10.72 56.46
C ALA A 281 14.55 -9.39 56.47
N GLY A 282 14.22 -8.46 57.36
CA GLY A 282 14.89 -7.15 57.47
C GLY A 282 16.41 -7.27 57.60
N VAL A 283 16.88 -8.13 58.52
CA VAL A 283 18.31 -8.40 58.73
C VAL A 283 19.00 -8.98 57.49
N VAL A 284 18.29 -9.77 56.68
CA VAL A 284 18.79 -10.34 55.43
C VAL A 284 18.94 -9.25 54.36
N ILE A 285 18.00 -8.32 54.30
CA ILE A 285 18.07 -7.15 53.40
C ILE A 285 19.25 -6.24 53.81
N HIS A 286 19.44 -6.00 55.10
CA HIS A 286 20.64 -5.30 55.60
C HIS A 286 21.92 -6.02 55.24
N GLY A 287 21.94 -7.35 55.26
CA GLY A 287 23.07 -8.14 54.75
C GLY A 287 23.40 -7.84 53.29
N HIS A 288 22.39 -7.71 52.42
CA HIS A 288 22.59 -7.34 51.00
C HIS A 288 23.12 -5.91 50.90
N MET A 289 22.59 -4.98 51.70
CA MET A 289 23.04 -3.58 51.76
C MET A 289 24.49 -3.47 52.22
N VAL A 290 24.87 -4.14 53.31
CA VAL A 290 26.23 -4.15 53.85
C VAL A 290 27.17 -4.79 52.83
N SER A 291 26.81 -5.93 52.24
CA SER A 291 27.63 -6.59 51.20
C SER A 291 27.90 -5.66 50.02
N GLN A 292 26.87 -5.00 49.50
CA GLN A 292 27.03 -4.02 48.42
C GLN A 292 27.93 -2.85 48.83
N LEU A 293 27.78 -2.32 50.05
CA LEU A 293 28.59 -1.20 50.52
C LEU A 293 30.06 -1.61 50.76
N LEU A 294 30.32 -2.82 51.24
CA LEU A 294 31.69 -3.35 51.37
C LEU A 294 32.35 -3.50 50.00
N ASP A 295 31.65 -4.05 49.00
CA ASP A 295 32.13 -4.10 47.61
C ASP A 295 32.52 -2.67 47.13
N VAL A 296 31.65 -1.68 47.35
CA VAL A 296 31.89 -0.28 46.96
C VAL A 296 33.11 0.32 47.67
N LEU A 297 33.25 0.08 48.98
CA LEU A 297 34.36 0.61 49.77
C LEU A 297 35.70 -0.02 49.36
N GLU A 298 35.72 -1.28 48.93
CA GLU A 298 36.91 -1.95 48.41
C GLU A 298 37.28 -1.54 46.98
N GLY A 299 36.43 -0.74 46.31
CA GLY A 299 36.65 -0.28 44.94
C GLY A 299 36.09 -1.22 43.87
N GLU A 300 35.33 -2.25 44.26
CA GLU A 300 34.64 -3.13 43.33
C GLU A 300 33.43 -2.42 42.69
N PRO A 301 33.13 -2.66 41.40
CA PRO A 301 31.97 -2.07 40.75
C PRO A 301 30.70 -2.71 41.32
N ALA A 302 29.99 -1.96 42.17
CA ALA A 302 28.75 -2.40 42.81
C ALA A 302 27.62 -1.36 42.80
N LEU A 303 27.81 -0.22 42.14
CA LEU A 303 26.80 0.82 41.95
C LEU A 303 26.23 0.78 40.53
N TYR A 304 24.90 0.89 40.43
CA TYR A 304 24.23 1.08 39.15
C TYR A 304 24.55 2.45 38.57
N ARG A 305 24.78 2.48 37.25
CA ARG A 305 24.93 3.69 36.45
C ARG A 305 23.69 3.90 35.60
N PHE A 306 23.36 5.17 35.40
CA PHE A 306 22.17 5.58 34.68
C PHE A 306 22.53 6.37 33.43
N MET A 307 21.63 6.32 32.46
CA MET A 307 21.75 7.09 31.23
C MET A 307 21.29 8.54 31.49
N PRO A 308 22.02 9.57 31.01
CA PRO A 308 21.56 10.94 31.14
C PRO A 308 20.28 11.16 30.32
N LEU A 309 19.41 12.06 30.79
CA LEU A 309 18.07 12.28 30.22
C LEU A 309 18.07 12.55 28.70
N TRP A 310 19.04 13.32 28.18
CA TRP A 310 19.14 13.59 26.75
C TRP A 310 19.42 12.32 25.93
N LEU A 311 20.19 11.39 26.49
CA LEU A 311 20.51 10.13 25.84
C LEU A 311 19.34 9.15 25.93
N GLU A 312 18.47 9.26 26.95
CA GLU A 312 17.17 8.54 26.99
C GLU A 312 16.23 8.96 25.87
N VAL A 313 16.16 10.26 25.58
CA VAL A 313 15.37 10.76 24.45
C VAL A 313 15.91 10.23 23.12
N VAL A 314 17.23 10.24 22.94
CA VAL A 314 17.88 9.68 21.74
C VAL A 314 17.65 8.18 21.63
N TRP A 315 17.74 7.45 22.75
CA TRP A 315 17.48 6.01 22.83
C TRP A 315 16.05 5.67 22.39
N LEU A 316 15.05 6.31 22.99
CA LEU A 316 13.64 6.17 22.60
C LEU A 316 13.43 6.50 21.12
N TRP A 317 13.94 7.65 20.65
CA TRP A 317 13.75 8.08 19.27
C TRP A 317 14.43 7.13 18.28
N GLY A 318 15.60 6.59 18.60
CA GLY A 318 16.30 5.58 17.80
C GLY A 318 15.45 4.33 17.58
N TRP A 319 14.82 3.81 18.64
CA TRP A 319 13.89 2.68 18.53
C TRP A 319 12.63 3.01 17.71
N CYS A 320 12.01 4.16 17.94
CA CYS A 320 10.89 4.63 17.10
C CYS A 320 11.31 4.75 15.62
N LEU A 321 12.51 5.27 15.35
CA LEU A 321 13.02 5.45 13.98
C LEU A 321 13.24 4.10 13.29
N THR A 322 13.85 3.13 13.96
CA THR A 322 14.04 1.77 13.44
C THR A 322 12.69 1.10 13.16
N ALA A 323 11.73 1.19 14.08
CA ALA A 323 10.38 0.64 13.91
C ALA A 323 9.65 1.27 12.71
N ALA A 324 9.69 2.60 12.56
CA ALA A 324 9.09 3.29 11.42
C ALA A 324 9.75 2.91 10.09
N SER A 325 11.09 2.85 10.05
CA SER A 325 11.85 2.44 8.87
C SER A 325 11.49 1.01 8.44
N LEU A 326 11.46 0.08 9.39
CA LEU A 326 11.07 -1.30 9.19
C LEU A 326 9.62 -1.41 8.68
N ALA A 327 8.70 -0.69 9.31
CA ALA A 327 7.30 -0.67 8.91
C ALA A 327 7.10 -0.16 7.48
N ILE A 328 7.92 0.80 7.01
CA ILE A 328 7.84 1.31 5.64
C ILE A 328 8.50 0.38 4.62
N THR A 329 9.70 -0.13 4.91
CA THR A 329 10.48 -0.96 3.98
C THR A 329 9.86 -2.33 3.74
N LEU A 330 9.14 -2.88 4.73
CA LEU A 330 8.44 -4.15 4.58
C LEU A 330 7.27 -4.03 3.58
N LYS A 331 7.42 -4.73 2.45
CA LYS A 331 6.36 -4.86 1.42
C LYS A 331 5.23 -5.77 1.88
N ARG A 332 5.53 -6.79 2.70
CA ARG A 332 4.55 -7.76 3.21
C ARG A 332 4.13 -7.38 4.64
N PRO A 333 2.89 -6.92 4.86
CA PRO A 333 2.43 -6.52 6.19
C PRO A 333 2.38 -7.69 7.19
N SER A 334 2.28 -8.94 6.72
CA SER A 334 2.32 -10.13 7.59
C SER A 334 3.66 -10.37 8.28
N LEU A 335 4.76 -9.77 7.79
CA LEU A 335 6.08 -9.88 8.43
C LEU A 335 6.30 -8.85 9.53
N LEU A 336 5.41 -7.86 9.66
CA LEU A 336 5.50 -6.81 10.66
C LEU A 336 5.52 -7.35 12.11
N PRO A 337 4.65 -8.30 12.54
CA PRO A 337 4.68 -8.83 13.90
C PRO A 337 5.98 -9.58 14.20
N ILE A 338 6.51 -10.36 13.24
CA ILE A 338 7.78 -11.07 13.39
C ILE A 338 8.91 -10.06 13.58
N SER A 339 8.94 -9.03 12.74
CA SER A 339 9.98 -8.00 12.78
C SER A 339 9.90 -7.16 14.07
N GLY A 340 8.68 -6.89 14.54
CA GLY A 340 8.44 -6.28 15.86
C GLY A 340 8.96 -7.15 17.00
N ALA A 341 8.71 -8.46 16.98
CA ALA A 341 9.23 -9.39 17.99
C ALA A 341 10.77 -9.39 18.05
N PHE A 342 11.45 -9.30 16.89
CA PHE A 342 12.91 -9.15 16.87
C PHE A 342 13.38 -7.84 17.53
N LEU A 343 12.68 -6.72 17.36
CA LEU A 343 13.01 -5.48 18.05
C LEU A 343 12.86 -5.62 19.57
N PHE A 344 11.80 -6.29 20.05
CA PHE A 344 11.63 -6.56 21.48
C PHE A 344 12.71 -7.46 22.06
N ILE A 345 13.08 -8.52 21.34
CA ILE A 345 14.17 -9.42 21.76
C ILE A 345 15.50 -8.65 21.82
N ALA A 346 15.78 -7.81 20.82
CA ALA A 346 16.99 -6.98 20.81
C ALA A 346 17.01 -5.97 21.96
N LEU A 347 15.88 -5.31 22.23
CA LEU A 347 15.71 -4.36 23.34
C LEU A 347 15.91 -5.04 24.70
N ALA A 348 15.26 -6.20 24.92
CA ALA A 348 15.41 -7.00 26.13
C ALA A 348 16.85 -7.50 26.32
N GLY A 349 17.50 -7.95 25.24
CA GLY A 349 18.89 -8.37 25.25
C GLY A 349 19.84 -7.24 25.64
N LEU A 350 19.63 -6.03 25.14
CA LEU A 350 20.44 -4.85 25.51
C LEU A 350 20.22 -4.45 26.97
N GLY A 351 18.99 -4.51 27.48
CA GLY A 351 18.74 -4.30 28.91
C GLY A 351 19.38 -5.35 29.81
N TRP A 352 19.35 -6.62 29.41
CA TRP A 352 20.02 -7.71 30.12
C TRP A 352 21.54 -7.50 30.20
N VAL A 353 22.17 -7.18 29.07
CA VAL A 353 23.60 -6.81 29.03
C VAL A 353 23.88 -5.58 29.90
N GLY A 354 22.98 -4.60 29.91
CA GLY A 354 23.07 -3.43 30.77
C GLY A 354 23.12 -3.81 32.25
N VAL A 355 22.11 -4.51 32.76
CA VAL A 355 22.01 -4.92 34.16
C VAL A 355 23.20 -5.77 34.59
N ALA A 356 23.66 -6.70 33.72
CA ALA A 356 24.86 -7.51 33.97
C ALA A 356 26.15 -6.67 34.16
N ASN A 357 26.18 -5.46 33.59
CA ASN A 357 27.30 -4.51 33.69
C ASN A 357 27.00 -3.31 34.61
N LEU A 358 25.97 -3.42 35.46
CA LEU A 358 25.49 -2.36 36.37
C LEU A 358 25.16 -1.06 35.64
N ILE A 359 24.53 -1.18 34.47
CA ILE A 359 23.98 -0.07 33.71
C ILE A 359 22.49 -0.29 33.59
N TRP A 360 21.70 0.59 34.21
CA TRP A 360 20.25 0.54 34.07
C TRP A 360 19.80 1.52 32.98
N VAL A 361 19.10 0.99 31.98
CA VAL A 361 18.58 1.74 30.83
C VAL A 361 17.08 1.49 30.75
N PRO A 362 16.26 2.54 30.65
CA PRO A 362 14.82 2.38 30.54
C PRO A 362 14.40 1.61 29.27
N LEU A 363 13.49 0.65 29.43
CA LEU A 363 13.04 -0.25 28.36
C LEU A 363 11.55 -0.14 28.05
N ALA A 364 10.70 0.22 29.01
CA ALA A 364 9.27 0.32 28.82
C ALA A 364 8.91 1.42 27.82
N GLU A 365 9.64 2.55 27.81
CA GLU A 365 9.36 3.64 26.90
C GLU A 365 9.73 3.30 25.45
N PRO A 366 10.95 2.80 25.13
CA PRO A 366 11.25 2.31 23.80
C PRO A 366 10.31 1.20 23.33
N ALA A 367 9.96 0.25 24.21
CA ALA A 367 9.00 -0.81 23.91
C ALA A 367 7.65 -0.24 23.48
N THR A 368 7.11 0.70 24.26
CA THR A 368 5.84 1.39 23.96
C THR A 368 5.95 2.21 22.67
N GLY A 369 7.06 2.92 22.48
CA GLY A 369 7.36 3.69 21.28
C GLY A 369 7.38 2.86 20.01
N VAL A 370 7.97 1.66 20.06
CA VAL A 370 7.94 0.69 18.94
C VAL A 370 6.50 0.31 18.60
N VAL A 371 5.68 -0.08 19.59
CA VAL A 371 4.27 -0.47 19.35
C VAL A 371 3.47 0.65 18.69
N ILE A 372 3.49 1.85 19.29
CA ILE A 372 2.71 2.99 18.80
C ILE A 372 3.18 3.38 17.38
N THR A 373 4.50 3.36 17.14
CA THR A 373 5.05 3.68 15.81
C THR A 373 4.58 2.68 14.77
N LEU A 374 4.66 1.37 15.06
CA LEU A 374 4.23 0.32 14.16
C LEU A 374 2.73 0.45 13.81
N ILE A 375 1.88 0.68 14.82
CA ILE A 375 0.43 0.88 14.62
C ILE A 375 0.16 2.13 13.78
N THR A 376 0.81 3.25 14.09
CA THR A 376 0.60 4.52 13.40
C THR A 376 1.03 4.44 11.93
N VAL A 377 2.20 3.89 11.65
CA VAL A 377 2.71 3.74 10.28
C VAL A 377 1.86 2.73 9.48
N LEU A 378 1.40 1.64 10.12
CA LEU A 378 0.51 0.68 9.48
C LEU A 378 -0.84 1.31 9.15
N GLY A 379 -1.44 2.06 10.08
CA GLY A 379 -2.67 2.80 9.86
C GLY A 379 -2.54 3.78 8.70
N TYR A 380 -1.44 4.53 8.64
CA TYR A 380 -1.14 5.41 7.52
C TYR A 380 -1.02 4.66 6.19
N LYS A 381 -0.30 3.52 6.16
CA LYS A 381 -0.16 2.70 4.94
C LYS A 381 -1.50 2.20 4.43
N LEU A 382 -2.37 1.72 5.33
CA LEU A 382 -3.70 1.23 4.99
C LEU A 382 -4.57 2.37 4.44
N PHE A 383 -4.56 3.52 5.11
CA PHE A 383 -5.25 4.70 4.64
C PHE A 383 -4.75 5.18 3.27
N TYR A 384 -3.43 5.23 3.07
CA TYR A 384 -2.83 5.66 1.82
C TYR A 384 -3.20 4.72 0.67
N ARG A 385 -3.16 3.40 0.87
CA ARG A 385 -3.59 2.40 -0.14
C ARG A 385 -5.08 2.49 -0.47
N ASN A 386 -5.92 2.85 0.49
CA ASN A 386 -7.35 3.02 0.26
C ASN A 386 -7.69 4.33 -0.45
N THR A 387 -6.78 5.30 -0.48
CA THR A 387 -7.03 6.63 -1.07
C THR A 387 -6.20 6.91 -2.32
N HIS A 388 -5.14 6.14 -2.58
CA HIS A 388 -4.21 6.35 -3.69
C HIS A 388 -3.96 5.05 -4.45
N ASP A 389 -3.73 5.18 -5.75
CA ASP A 389 -3.27 4.13 -6.64
C ASP A 389 -1.81 3.75 -6.28
N PRO A 390 -1.50 2.48 -5.96
CA PRO A 390 -0.17 2.08 -5.51
C PRO A 390 0.90 2.16 -6.61
N LEU A 391 0.53 2.16 -7.89
CA LEU A 391 1.49 2.19 -9.00
C LEU A 391 1.95 3.63 -9.31
N THR A 392 1.00 4.56 -9.42
CA THR A 392 1.26 5.96 -9.82
C THR A 392 1.38 6.93 -8.64
N GLY A 393 0.93 6.52 -7.45
CA GLY A 393 0.85 7.36 -6.27
C GLY A 393 -0.15 8.53 -6.40
N LEU A 394 -1.01 8.51 -7.43
CA LEU A 394 -2.11 9.46 -7.59
C LEU A 394 -3.31 9.04 -6.72
N PRO A 395 -4.20 9.97 -6.35
CA PRO A 395 -5.51 9.64 -5.80
C PRO A 395 -6.23 8.59 -6.65
N ASN A 396 -6.93 7.67 -5.99
CA ASN A 396 -7.78 6.69 -6.66
C ASN A 396 -9.18 7.26 -6.96
N ARG A 397 -10.04 6.45 -7.58
CA ARG A 397 -11.41 6.83 -7.95
C ARG A 397 -12.24 7.36 -6.78
N GLU A 398 -12.21 6.70 -5.62
CA GLU A 398 -13.00 7.11 -4.45
C GLU A 398 -12.52 8.45 -3.88
N SER A 399 -11.20 8.63 -3.78
CA SER A 399 -10.60 9.91 -3.38
C SER A 399 -10.94 11.03 -4.37
N PHE A 400 -10.92 10.75 -5.68
CA PHE A 400 -11.29 11.73 -6.70
C PHE A 400 -12.76 12.15 -6.59
N ILE A 401 -13.68 11.20 -6.46
CA ILE A 401 -15.12 11.48 -6.28
C ILE A 401 -15.35 12.37 -5.05
N SER A 402 -14.64 12.10 -3.96
CA SER A 402 -14.72 12.90 -2.73
C SER A 402 -14.23 14.34 -2.95
N GLN A 403 -13.15 14.51 -3.73
CA GLN A 403 -12.62 15.84 -4.10
C GLN A 403 -13.58 16.61 -5.02
N VAL A 404 -14.23 15.94 -5.97
CA VAL A 404 -15.29 16.53 -6.81
C VAL A 404 -16.48 16.96 -5.94
N GLN A 405 -16.89 16.12 -4.99
CA GLN A 405 -17.97 16.46 -4.05
C GLN A 405 -17.65 17.71 -3.24
N GLN A 406 -16.41 17.85 -2.76
CA GLN A 406 -15.97 19.04 -2.04
C GLN A 406 -16.01 20.28 -2.94
N ALA A 407 -15.57 20.17 -4.20
CA ALA A 407 -15.62 21.26 -5.17
C ALA A 407 -17.06 21.72 -5.44
N LEU A 408 -17.98 20.79 -5.67
CA LEU A 408 -19.41 21.09 -5.89
C LEU A 408 -20.07 21.77 -4.68
N LYS A 409 -19.71 21.37 -3.46
CA LYS A 409 -20.21 22.01 -2.23
C LYS A 409 -19.68 23.44 -2.06
N GLN A 410 -18.49 23.72 -2.57
CA GLN A 410 -17.90 25.06 -2.53
C GLN A 410 -18.56 25.97 -3.58
N SER A 411 -18.79 25.47 -4.79
CA SER A 411 -19.42 26.24 -5.88
C SER A 411 -20.91 26.55 -5.66
N THR A 412 -21.61 25.81 -4.79
CA THR A 412 -23.03 26.08 -4.47
C THR A 412 -23.23 27.17 -3.42
N LYS A 413 -22.18 27.57 -2.69
CA LYS A 413 -22.28 28.56 -1.59
C LYS A 413 -22.09 30.00 -2.04
N GLU A 414 -21.48 30.22 -3.19
CA GLU A 414 -21.11 31.53 -3.71
C GLU A 414 -21.71 31.68 -5.11
N ALA A 415 -22.57 32.67 -5.31
CA ALA A 415 -23.36 32.85 -6.54
C ALA A 415 -22.53 33.21 -7.79
N ASP A 416 -21.22 33.44 -7.63
CA ASP A 416 -20.29 33.95 -8.65
C ASP A 416 -19.07 33.03 -8.91
N VAL A 417 -19.12 31.78 -8.43
CA VAL A 417 -17.98 30.85 -8.58
C VAL A 417 -18.00 30.13 -9.93
N ALA A 418 -16.82 30.08 -10.55
CA ALA A 418 -16.53 29.36 -11.78
C ALA A 418 -17.07 27.90 -11.78
N PRO A 419 -17.46 27.36 -12.95
CA PRO A 419 -18.00 26.01 -13.06
C PRO A 419 -16.98 24.96 -12.57
N VAL A 420 -17.50 23.86 -12.03
CA VAL A 420 -16.68 22.68 -11.74
C VAL A 420 -16.55 21.87 -13.02
N ILE A 421 -15.31 21.62 -13.44
CA ILE A 421 -15.01 20.90 -14.67
C ILE A 421 -14.27 19.61 -14.33
N VAL A 422 -14.79 18.49 -14.84
CA VAL A 422 -14.15 17.18 -14.74
C VAL A 422 -13.72 16.76 -16.14
N ALA A 423 -12.43 16.50 -16.32
CA ALA A 423 -11.89 15.90 -17.54
C ALA A 423 -11.49 14.44 -17.27
N PHE A 424 -11.60 13.61 -18.30
CA PHE A 424 -11.31 12.19 -18.29
C PHE A 424 -10.36 11.89 -19.45
N LEU A 425 -9.32 11.12 -19.19
CA LEU A 425 -8.25 10.80 -20.13
C LEU A 425 -8.11 9.30 -20.22
N GLY A 426 -8.10 8.77 -21.45
CA GLY A 426 -7.72 7.39 -21.73
C GLY A 426 -6.50 7.34 -22.64
N ILE A 427 -5.57 6.44 -22.35
CA ILE A 427 -4.42 6.18 -23.23
C ILE A 427 -4.89 5.36 -24.43
N ASP A 428 -4.62 5.82 -25.65
CA ASP A 428 -5.04 5.09 -26.84
C ASP A 428 -4.20 3.83 -27.05
N ARG A 429 -4.84 2.74 -27.47
CA ARG A 429 -4.20 1.44 -27.77
C ARG A 429 -3.37 0.86 -26.61
N PHE A 430 -3.64 1.22 -25.36
CA PHE A 430 -2.90 0.70 -24.19
C PHE A 430 -2.92 -0.83 -24.09
N LYS A 431 -4.03 -1.47 -24.49
CA LYS A 431 -4.12 -2.93 -24.57
C LYS A 431 -3.06 -3.53 -25.51
N VAL A 432 -2.86 -2.93 -26.69
CA VAL A 432 -1.84 -3.36 -27.66
C VAL A 432 -0.43 -3.21 -27.07
N ILE A 433 -0.18 -2.16 -26.29
CA ILE A 433 1.10 -1.97 -25.59
C ILE A 433 1.34 -3.13 -24.62
N ASN A 434 0.36 -3.48 -23.78
CA ASN A 434 0.47 -4.60 -22.85
C ASN A 434 0.67 -5.94 -23.56
N GLU A 435 -0.07 -6.19 -24.64
CA GLU A 435 -0.01 -7.44 -25.39
C GLU A 435 1.31 -7.59 -26.17
N SER A 436 1.87 -6.48 -26.66
CA SER A 436 3.09 -6.49 -27.48
C SER A 436 4.38 -6.40 -26.66
N LEU A 437 4.38 -5.63 -25.57
CA LEU A 437 5.59 -5.30 -24.78
C LEU A 437 5.53 -5.81 -23.33
N GLY A 438 4.40 -6.39 -22.92
CA GLY A 438 4.19 -6.94 -21.58
C GLY A 438 3.73 -5.89 -20.55
N HIS A 439 3.18 -6.38 -19.45
CA HIS A 439 2.58 -5.53 -18.40
C HIS A 439 3.58 -4.58 -17.71
N GLN A 440 4.86 -4.94 -17.61
CA GLN A 440 5.88 -4.03 -17.05
C GLN A 440 6.06 -2.78 -17.90
N ALA A 441 5.98 -2.90 -19.23
CA ALA A 441 6.03 -1.75 -20.13
C ALA A 441 4.78 -0.87 -19.97
N GLY A 442 3.60 -1.49 -19.84
CA GLY A 442 2.36 -0.78 -19.52
C GLY A 442 2.44 -0.02 -18.19
N ASP A 443 3.00 -0.64 -17.15
CA ASP A 443 3.20 0.01 -15.85
C ASP A 443 4.09 1.25 -15.94
N MET A 444 5.18 1.18 -16.70
CA MET A 444 6.07 2.33 -16.95
C MET A 444 5.34 3.44 -17.71
N VAL A 445 4.55 3.09 -18.74
CA VAL A 445 3.73 4.06 -19.47
C VAL A 445 2.77 4.79 -18.54
N LEU A 446 2.08 4.07 -17.66
CA LEU A 446 1.16 4.67 -16.68
C LEU A 446 1.87 5.61 -15.71
N GLN A 447 3.06 5.24 -15.23
CA GLN A 447 3.86 6.07 -14.33
C GLN A 447 4.37 7.35 -15.02
N MET A 448 4.86 7.24 -16.26
CA MET A 448 5.30 8.39 -17.04
C MET A 448 4.16 9.34 -17.38
N THR A 449 2.99 8.81 -17.77
CA THR A 449 1.78 9.60 -18.01
C THR A 449 1.34 10.31 -16.74
N ALA A 450 1.32 9.62 -15.60
CA ALA A 450 1.02 10.23 -14.30
C ALA A 450 1.98 11.37 -13.95
N GLN A 451 3.27 11.23 -14.27
CA GLN A 451 4.28 12.25 -14.02
C GLN A 451 4.11 13.47 -14.94
N ARG A 452 3.88 13.25 -16.24
CA ARG A 452 3.60 14.33 -17.19
C ARG A 452 2.33 15.09 -16.82
N LEU A 453 1.26 14.39 -16.43
CA LEU A 453 0.03 15.04 -15.95
C LEU A 453 0.30 15.94 -14.73
N LYS A 454 1.10 15.50 -13.75
CA LYS A 454 1.48 16.34 -12.60
C LYS A 454 2.28 17.58 -13.00
N GLN A 455 3.02 17.53 -14.10
CA GLN A 455 3.88 18.62 -14.57
C GLN A 455 3.10 19.64 -15.40
N TYR A 456 2.23 19.18 -16.31
CA TYR A 456 1.51 20.04 -17.24
C TYR A 456 0.19 20.59 -16.68
N CYS A 457 -0.38 19.94 -15.67
CA CYS A 457 -1.62 20.43 -15.07
C CYS A 457 -1.35 21.59 -14.09
N PRO A 458 -2.23 22.61 -14.02
CA PRO A 458 -2.09 23.72 -13.08
C PRO A 458 -2.03 23.26 -11.62
N HIS A 459 -1.31 24.00 -10.77
CA HIS A 459 -1.13 23.65 -9.34
C HIS A 459 -2.45 23.44 -8.56
N ASP A 460 -3.52 24.13 -8.94
CA ASP A 460 -4.83 24.03 -8.29
C ASP A 460 -5.68 22.86 -8.80
N SER A 461 -5.29 22.25 -9.92
CA SER A 461 -5.95 21.07 -10.46
C SER A 461 -5.66 19.83 -9.61
N ARG A 462 -6.55 18.84 -9.68
CA ARG A 462 -6.34 17.54 -9.03
C ARG A 462 -6.36 16.45 -10.09
N VAL A 463 -5.31 15.65 -10.12
CA VAL A 463 -5.18 14.50 -11.02
C VAL A 463 -5.39 13.22 -10.22
N ALA A 464 -6.09 12.24 -10.79
CA ALA A 464 -6.31 10.93 -10.22
C ALA A 464 -6.16 9.84 -11.28
N ARG A 465 -5.88 8.60 -10.85
CA ARG A 465 -6.01 7.41 -11.69
C ARG A 465 -7.27 6.67 -11.27
N VAL A 466 -8.20 6.50 -12.18
CA VAL A 466 -9.58 6.06 -11.87
C VAL A 466 -9.87 4.62 -12.30
N GLY A 467 -9.06 4.06 -13.19
CA GLY A 467 -9.16 2.68 -13.68
C GLY A 467 -8.03 2.40 -14.67
N GLY A 468 -7.78 1.12 -15.00
CA GLY A 468 -6.87 0.64 -16.07
C GLY A 468 -5.83 1.65 -16.60
N ASP A 469 -6.09 2.17 -17.79
CA ASP A 469 -5.36 3.20 -18.53
C ASP A 469 -5.96 4.61 -18.43
N GLU A 470 -6.77 4.84 -17.39
CA GLU A 470 -7.67 5.96 -17.28
C GLU A 470 -7.32 6.90 -16.13
N PHE A 471 -7.28 8.19 -16.46
CA PHE A 471 -7.00 9.28 -15.54
C PHE A 471 -8.16 10.27 -15.52
N ALA A 472 -8.33 10.95 -14.40
CA ALA A 472 -9.32 12.01 -14.24
C ALA A 472 -8.67 13.27 -13.69
N LEU A 473 -9.14 14.42 -14.17
CA LEU A 473 -8.70 15.74 -13.77
C LEU A 473 -9.89 16.54 -13.25
N LEU A 474 -9.70 17.21 -12.13
CA LEU A 474 -10.63 18.18 -11.58
C LEU A 474 -10.01 19.57 -11.74
N LEU A 475 -10.65 20.41 -12.54
CA LEU A 475 -10.26 21.79 -12.76
C LEU A 475 -11.16 22.70 -11.93
N LYS A 476 -10.56 23.65 -11.21
CA LYS A 476 -11.24 24.60 -10.33
C LYS A 476 -10.90 26.01 -10.75
N GLY A 477 -11.87 26.92 -10.76
CA GLY A 477 -11.61 28.33 -11.05
C GLY A 477 -11.30 28.63 -12.52
N VAL A 478 -11.63 27.71 -13.43
CA VAL A 478 -11.35 27.84 -14.87
C VAL A 478 -12.68 27.85 -15.62
N ASP A 479 -12.81 28.72 -16.61
CA ASP A 479 -13.98 28.72 -17.51
C ASP A 479 -13.88 27.63 -18.59
N ALA A 480 -14.95 27.44 -19.35
CA ALA A 480 -15.01 26.41 -20.39
C ALA A 480 -13.96 26.60 -21.50
N ASN A 481 -13.63 27.85 -21.86
CA ASN A 481 -12.69 28.15 -22.93
C ASN A 481 -11.25 27.85 -22.50
N ALA A 482 -10.86 28.30 -21.31
CA ALA A 482 -9.55 28.02 -20.74
C ALA A 482 -9.36 26.53 -20.45
N ALA A 483 -10.43 25.81 -20.07
CA ALA A 483 -10.40 24.36 -19.97
C ALA A 483 -10.17 23.68 -21.33
N GLY A 484 -10.81 24.17 -22.40
CA GLY A 484 -10.56 23.69 -23.77
C GLY A 484 -9.11 23.89 -24.21
N VAL A 485 -8.54 25.08 -24.00
CA VAL A 485 -7.12 25.36 -24.30
C VAL A 485 -6.19 24.42 -23.50
N LEU A 486 -6.51 24.13 -22.24
CA LEU A 486 -5.75 23.16 -21.45
C LEU A 486 -5.86 21.73 -22.02
N MET A 487 -7.03 21.32 -22.52
CA MET A 487 -7.18 20.00 -23.14
C MET A 487 -6.34 19.88 -24.41
N ASP A 488 -6.32 20.91 -25.25
CA ASP A 488 -5.48 20.96 -26.44
C ASP A 488 -3.98 20.89 -26.09
N ALA A 489 -3.56 21.64 -25.08
CA ALA A 489 -2.18 21.61 -24.59
C ALA A 489 -1.80 20.22 -24.04
N LEU A 490 -2.65 19.63 -23.20
CA LEU A 490 -2.41 18.29 -22.66
C LEU A 490 -2.37 17.24 -23.78
N GLN A 491 -3.22 17.35 -24.79
CA GLN A 491 -3.20 16.48 -25.95
C GLN A 491 -1.89 16.58 -26.73
N TYR A 492 -1.41 17.79 -26.97
CA TYR A 492 -0.13 18.03 -27.64
C TYR A 492 1.04 17.49 -26.81
N ASP A 493 1.16 17.89 -25.54
CA ASP A 493 2.29 17.56 -24.68
C ASP A 493 2.36 16.06 -24.34
N LEU A 494 1.20 15.40 -24.23
CA LEU A 494 1.14 13.95 -23.95
C LEU A 494 1.31 13.10 -25.22
N SER A 495 1.19 13.68 -26.42
CA SER A 495 1.47 13.00 -27.69
C SER A 495 2.97 12.81 -27.96
N GLU A 496 3.84 13.49 -27.21
CA GLU A 496 5.28 13.26 -27.31
C GLU A 496 5.63 11.80 -27.01
N PRO A 497 6.42 11.11 -27.87
CA PRO A 497 6.76 9.71 -27.66
C PRO A 497 7.35 9.45 -26.26
N LEU A 498 6.90 8.37 -25.62
CA LEU A 498 7.43 7.91 -24.35
C LEU A 498 8.73 7.13 -24.58
N MET A 499 9.76 7.44 -23.81
CA MET A 499 11.05 6.75 -23.89
C MET A 499 11.08 5.55 -22.95
N LEU A 500 10.98 4.34 -23.49
CA LEU A 500 11.10 3.09 -22.74
C LEU A 500 12.49 2.49 -23.01
N GLY A 501 13.47 2.84 -22.18
CA GLY A 501 14.87 2.50 -22.42
C GLY A 501 15.40 3.23 -23.65
N THR A 502 15.70 2.49 -24.72
CA THR A 502 16.16 3.04 -26.01
C THR A 502 15.06 3.17 -27.06
N GLN A 503 13.84 2.67 -26.80
CA GLN A 503 12.74 2.67 -27.75
C GLN A 503 11.81 3.87 -27.55
N LYS A 504 11.37 4.47 -28.66
CA LYS A 504 10.33 5.51 -28.68
C LYS A 504 8.98 4.87 -28.92
N LEU A 505 8.08 4.99 -27.95
CA LEU A 505 6.71 4.51 -28.08
C LEU A 505 5.78 5.71 -28.38
N PRO A 506 5.19 5.79 -29.58
CA PRO A 506 4.14 6.77 -29.83
C PRO A 506 2.92 6.40 -28.97
N SER A 507 2.47 7.33 -28.15
CA SER A 507 1.28 7.18 -27.32
C SER A 507 0.42 8.42 -27.51
N THR A 508 -0.79 8.22 -28.00
CA THR A 508 -1.81 9.28 -28.08
C THR A 508 -2.81 9.11 -26.94
N ILE A 509 -3.54 10.18 -26.65
CA ILE A 509 -4.58 10.18 -25.64
C ILE A 509 -5.89 10.69 -26.22
N SER A 510 -6.98 10.12 -25.72
CA SER A 510 -8.33 10.63 -25.97
C SER A 510 -8.88 11.25 -24.69
N LEU A 511 -9.53 12.39 -24.83
CA LEU A 511 -9.98 13.22 -23.72
C LEU A 511 -11.51 13.45 -23.78
N GLY A 512 -12.12 13.58 -22.61
CA GLY A 512 -13.54 13.89 -22.47
C GLY A 512 -13.76 14.86 -21.33
N MET A 513 -14.63 15.84 -21.50
CA MET A 513 -14.87 16.88 -20.50
C MET A 513 -16.34 17.01 -20.15
N ALA A 514 -16.67 17.04 -18.86
CA ALA A 514 -17.99 17.38 -18.35
C ALA A 514 -17.92 18.68 -17.53
N ILE A 515 -18.86 19.57 -17.79
CA ILE A 515 -18.93 20.91 -17.18
C ILE A 515 -20.26 21.02 -16.42
N THR A 516 -20.22 21.47 -15.17
CA THR A 516 -21.46 21.73 -14.43
C THR A 516 -22.27 22.86 -15.06
N GLN A 517 -23.56 22.61 -15.24
CA GLN A 517 -24.52 23.62 -15.71
C GLN A 517 -25.10 24.43 -14.53
N PRO A 518 -25.20 25.77 -14.64
CA PRO A 518 -25.85 26.62 -13.64
C PRO A 518 -27.30 26.17 -13.39
N GLY A 519 -27.73 26.17 -12.12
CA GLY A 519 -29.11 25.84 -11.74
C GLY A 519 -29.45 24.34 -11.68
N PHE A 520 -28.52 23.45 -12.05
CA PHE A 520 -28.71 22.00 -11.94
C PHE A 520 -27.91 21.42 -10.77
N GLN A 521 -28.51 20.49 -10.03
CA GLN A 521 -27.78 19.71 -9.03
C GLN A 521 -27.05 18.55 -9.71
N HIS A 522 -25.72 18.56 -9.64
CA HIS A 522 -24.87 17.51 -10.19
C HIS A 522 -24.39 16.59 -9.07
N LYS A 523 -24.46 15.27 -9.28
CA LYS A 523 -23.79 14.32 -8.38
C LYS A 523 -22.34 14.12 -8.86
N PRO A 524 -21.36 13.99 -7.94
CA PRO A 524 -19.96 13.80 -8.30
C PRO A 524 -19.72 12.61 -9.24
N ALA A 525 -20.43 11.50 -9.00
CA ALA A 525 -20.33 10.30 -9.81
C ALA A 525 -20.90 10.48 -11.23
N ASP A 526 -21.93 11.31 -11.39
CA ASP A 526 -22.52 11.60 -12.70
C ASP A 526 -21.56 12.42 -13.55
N LEU A 527 -20.91 13.46 -13.00
CA LEU A 527 -19.91 14.24 -13.73
C LEU A 527 -18.72 13.40 -14.21
N LEU A 528 -18.24 12.48 -13.37
CA LEU A 528 -17.17 11.56 -13.75
C LEU A 528 -17.63 10.62 -14.89
N ARG A 529 -18.86 10.11 -14.83
CA ARG A 529 -19.46 9.27 -15.89
C ARG A 529 -19.65 10.04 -17.19
N ASP A 530 -20.11 11.28 -17.11
CA ASP A 530 -20.40 12.12 -18.27
C ASP A 530 -19.10 12.50 -18.99
N ALA A 531 -18.03 12.82 -18.24
CA ALA A 531 -16.70 13.05 -18.80
C ALA A 531 -16.11 11.77 -19.44
N HIS A 532 -16.31 10.62 -18.79
CA HIS A 532 -15.93 9.31 -19.36
C HIS A 532 -16.65 9.02 -20.68
N THR A 533 -17.95 9.31 -20.75
CA THR A 533 -18.78 9.13 -21.96
C THR A 533 -18.26 10.00 -23.12
N ALA A 534 -17.91 11.25 -22.85
CA ALA A 534 -17.31 12.14 -23.84
C ALA A 534 -15.95 11.60 -24.33
N MET A 535 -15.10 11.10 -23.43
CA MET A 535 -13.79 10.52 -23.78
C MET A 535 -13.94 9.29 -24.68
N TYR A 536 -14.93 8.45 -24.41
CA TYR A 536 -15.24 7.30 -25.26
C TYR A 536 -15.69 7.73 -26.65
N ARG A 537 -16.53 8.77 -26.76
CA ARG A 537 -16.91 9.36 -28.05
C ARG A 537 -15.71 9.92 -28.81
N ALA A 538 -14.76 10.55 -28.11
CA ALA A 538 -13.50 11.00 -28.70
C ALA A 538 -12.71 9.83 -29.30
N LYS A 539 -12.63 8.68 -28.61
CA LYS A 539 -12.03 7.44 -29.15
C LYS A 539 -12.75 6.97 -30.42
N ALA A 540 -14.08 6.97 -30.41
CA ALA A 540 -14.89 6.51 -31.54
C ALA A 540 -14.77 7.39 -32.80
N LEU A 541 -14.57 8.71 -32.65
CA LEU A 541 -14.51 9.65 -33.77
C LEU A 541 -13.13 9.70 -34.47
N GLY A 542 -12.15 8.93 -34.00
CA GLY A 542 -10.84 8.80 -34.64
C GLY A 542 -9.63 8.91 -33.73
N GLN A 543 -9.79 8.73 -32.41
CA GLN A 543 -8.73 8.84 -31.37
C GLN A 543 -8.02 10.21 -31.40
N SER A 544 -7.10 10.45 -30.45
CA SER A 544 -6.28 11.68 -30.39
C SER A 544 -7.08 12.99 -30.54
N ARG A 545 -8.24 13.09 -29.86
CA ARG A 545 -9.03 14.33 -29.75
C ARG A 545 -9.65 14.48 -28.37
N PHE A 546 -10.26 15.64 -28.10
CA PHE A 546 -11.13 15.82 -26.95
C PHE A 546 -12.57 16.09 -27.37
N GLU A 547 -13.53 15.66 -26.55
CA GLU A 547 -14.95 15.94 -26.71
C GLU A 547 -15.53 16.53 -25.43
N VAL A 548 -16.50 17.43 -25.57
CA VAL A 548 -17.26 17.99 -24.44
C VAL A 548 -18.60 17.29 -24.35
N PHE A 549 -18.95 16.80 -23.16
CA PHE A 549 -20.18 16.07 -22.94
C PHE A 549 -21.41 16.88 -23.35
N ALA A 550 -22.22 16.30 -24.23
CA ALA A 550 -23.54 16.78 -24.60
C ALA A 550 -24.58 15.71 -24.27
N ALA A 551 -25.78 16.11 -23.84
CA ALA A 551 -26.82 15.19 -23.35
C ALA A 551 -27.19 14.06 -24.35
N GLY A 552 -27.05 14.29 -25.66
CA GLY A 552 -27.28 13.26 -26.69
C GLY A 552 -26.22 12.14 -26.75
N MET A 553 -25.03 12.35 -26.17
CA MET A 553 -23.91 11.38 -26.20
C MET A 553 -24.21 10.12 -25.39
N LEU A 554 -24.95 10.25 -24.27
CA LEU A 554 -25.29 9.11 -23.44
C LEU A 554 -26.23 8.15 -24.18
N THR A 555 -27.22 8.70 -24.88
CA THR A 555 -28.17 7.93 -25.71
C THR A 555 -27.46 7.23 -26.87
N GLU A 556 -26.50 7.90 -27.51
CA GLU A 556 -25.72 7.32 -28.61
C GLU A 556 -24.83 6.15 -28.14
N ALA A 557 -24.15 6.29 -27.00
CA ALA A 557 -23.33 5.23 -26.42
C ALA A 557 -24.16 3.98 -26.06
N VAL A 558 -25.34 4.19 -25.47
CA VAL A 558 -26.28 3.09 -25.15
C VAL A 558 -26.81 2.43 -26.43
N ASN A 559 -27.20 3.22 -27.43
CA ASN A 559 -27.69 2.70 -28.70
C ASN A 559 -26.62 1.87 -29.43
N ARG A 560 -25.35 2.26 -29.34
CA ARG A 560 -24.24 1.52 -29.95
C ARG A 560 -23.98 0.18 -29.26
N LEU A 561 -23.98 0.15 -27.92
CA LEU A 561 -23.87 -1.11 -27.18
C LEU A 561 -25.03 -2.05 -27.48
N GLN A 562 -26.25 -1.50 -27.61
CA GLN A 562 -27.41 -2.28 -28.03
C GLN A 562 -27.23 -2.82 -29.46
N LEU A 563 -26.72 -2.01 -30.39
CA LEU A 563 -26.45 -2.42 -31.77
C LEU A 563 -25.42 -3.56 -31.84
N GLU A 564 -24.35 -3.50 -31.04
CA GLU A 564 -23.35 -4.56 -30.94
C GLU A 564 -23.94 -5.87 -30.39
N SER A 565 -24.78 -5.78 -29.36
CA SER A 565 -25.50 -6.94 -28.82
C SER A 565 -26.47 -7.53 -29.85
N ASP A 566 -27.23 -6.67 -30.55
CA ASP A 566 -28.20 -7.07 -31.56
C ASP A 566 -27.50 -7.76 -32.75
N LEU A 567 -26.30 -7.29 -33.14
CA LEU A 567 -25.49 -7.85 -34.24
C LEU A 567 -25.05 -9.31 -33.99
N ILE A 568 -24.71 -9.66 -32.76
CA ILE A 568 -24.32 -11.03 -32.40
C ILE A 568 -25.52 -11.97 -32.62
N SER A 569 -26.69 -11.59 -32.12
CA SER A 569 -27.91 -12.40 -32.26
C SER A 569 -28.43 -12.46 -33.70
N ALA A 570 -28.21 -11.42 -34.52
CA ALA A 570 -28.72 -11.35 -35.88
C ALA A 570 -28.15 -12.41 -36.83
N LEU A 571 -26.87 -12.80 -36.65
CA LEU A 571 -26.25 -13.87 -37.43
C LEU A 571 -26.89 -15.23 -37.14
N ASP A 572 -27.14 -15.54 -35.85
CA ASP A 572 -27.77 -16.79 -35.43
C ASP A 572 -29.25 -16.86 -35.83
N ASN A 573 -29.95 -15.72 -35.80
CA ASN A 573 -31.37 -15.61 -36.12
C ASN A 573 -31.68 -15.51 -37.62
N GLN A 574 -30.67 -15.54 -38.50
CA GLN A 574 -30.81 -15.40 -39.96
C GLN A 574 -31.52 -14.08 -40.37
N GLU A 575 -31.19 -12.98 -39.70
CA GLU A 575 -31.81 -11.66 -39.95
C GLU A 575 -31.16 -10.88 -41.12
N PHE A 576 -30.07 -11.41 -41.67
CA PHE A 576 -29.39 -10.85 -42.84
C PHE A 576 -29.96 -11.40 -44.14
N LEU A 577 -30.07 -10.52 -45.14
CA LEU A 577 -30.59 -10.82 -46.46
C LEU A 577 -29.69 -10.17 -47.52
N LEU A 578 -29.60 -10.77 -48.70
CA LEU A 578 -28.92 -10.18 -49.84
C LEU A 578 -29.91 -9.56 -50.82
N TYR A 579 -29.62 -8.33 -51.22
CA TYR A 579 -30.28 -7.64 -52.31
C TYR A 579 -29.31 -7.56 -53.49
N TYR A 580 -29.82 -7.62 -54.71
CA TYR A 580 -29.04 -7.75 -55.92
C TYR A 580 -29.31 -6.55 -56.82
N GLN A 581 -28.26 -5.78 -57.14
CA GLN A 581 -28.38 -4.66 -58.06
C GLN A 581 -27.79 -5.04 -59.43
N PRO A 582 -28.54 -4.88 -60.54
CA PRO A 582 -28.06 -5.30 -61.85
C PRO A 582 -26.97 -4.38 -62.39
N ILE A 583 -25.97 -5.01 -63.01
CA ILE A 583 -24.89 -4.38 -63.77
C ILE A 583 -25.19 -4.60 -65.25
N ILE A 584 -25.37 -3.52 -66.01
CA ILE A 584 -25.82 -3.56 -67.40
C ILE A 584 -24.66 -3.24 -68.34
N SER A 585 -24.50 -4.04 -69.40
CA SER A 585 -23.59 -3.69 -70.50
C SER A 585 -24.15 -2.48 -71.26
N LEU A 586 -23.45 -1.36 -71.24
CA LEU A 586 -23.90 -0.14 -71.92
C LEU A 586 -23.87 -0.27 -73.44
N ARG A 587 -23.10 -1.22 -73.97
CA ARG A 587 -23.01 -1.54 -75.40
C ARG A 587 -24.22 -2.35 -75.91
N THR A 588 -24.64 -3.34 -75.14
CA THR A 588 -25.65 -4.32 -75.59
C THR A 588 -27.01 -4.13 -74.93
N GLY A 589 -27.07 -3.38 -73.81
CA GLY A 589 -28.24 -3.25 -72.96
C GLY A 589 -28.57 -4.51 -72.17
N VAL A 590 -27.73 -5.56 -72.21
CA VAL A 590 -27.98 -6.84 -71.53
C VAL A 590 -27.40 -6.81 -70.10
N ILE A 591 -28.05 -7.52 -69.19
CA ILE A 591 -27.56 -7.72 -67.82
C ILE A 591 -26.27 -8.56 -67.88
N ALA A 592 -25.17 -7.97 -67.44
CA ALA A 592 -23.86 -8.62 -67.36
C ALA A 592 -23.66 -9.35 -66.03
N GLY A 593 -24.26 -8.84 -64.95
CA GLY A 593 -24.12 -9.40 -63.61
C GLY A 593 -24.97 -8.67 -62.59
N PHE A 594 -24.77 -9.02 -61.32
CA PHE A 594 -25.37 -8.35 -60.18
C PHE A 594 -24.32 -8.06 -59.10
N GLU A 595 -24.50 -6.98 -58.36
CA GLU A 595 -23.81 -6.74 -57.10
C GLU A 595 -24.67 -7.22 -55.93
N ALA A 596 -24.09 -8.07 -55.08
CA ALA A 596 -24.70 -8.55 -53.85
C ALA A 596 -24.49 -7.56 -52.71
N LEU A 597 -25.59 -6.97 -52.24
CA LEU A 597 -25.62 -5.94 -51.22
C LEU A 597 -26.35 -6.45 -49.98
N VAL A 598 -25.62 -6.57 -48.87
CA VAL A 598 -26.19 -7.03 -47.60
C VAL A 598 -27.19 -6.04 -47.03
N ARG A 599 -28.28 -6.57 -46.49
CA ARG A 599 -29.32 -5.84 -45.74
C ARG A 599 -29.55 -6.56 -44.43
N TRP A 600 -29.73 -5.81 -43.35
CA TRP A 600 -30.15 -6.35 -42.07
C TRP A 600 -31.59 -5.94 -41.80
N TYR A 601 -32.47 -6.93 -41.65
CA TYR A 601 -33.87 -6.71 -41.35
C TYR A 601 -34.20 -7.21 -39.96
N GLN A 602 -34.55 -6.29 -39.07
CA GLN A 602 -35.04 -6.62 -37.73
C GLN A 602 -36.57 -6.61 -37.72
N LYS A 603 -37.18 -7.64 -37.13
CA LYS A 603 -38.64 -7.77 -37.06
C LYS A 603 -39.34 -6.55 -36.43
N ASP A 604 -38.71 -5.93 -35.44
CA ASP A 604 -39.29 -4.82 -34.66
C ASP A 604 -38.83 -3.42 -35.14
N ARG A 605 -37.69 -3.32 -35.84
CA ARG A 605 -37.10 -2.02 -36.27
C ARG A 605 -37.05 -1.83 -37.78
N GLY A 606 -37.40 -2.84 -38.58
CA GLY A 606 -37.29 -2.80 -40.04
C GLY A 606 -35.83 -2.88 -40.51
N PHE A 607 -35.53 -2.23 -41.65
CA PHE A 607 -34.18 -2.26 -42.23
C PHE A 607 -33.20 -1.38 -41.46
N VAL A 608 -32.10 -1.99 -41.02
CA VAL A 608 -30.94 -1.27 -40.47
C VAL A 608 -29.98 -0.97 -41.62
N LEU A 609 -29.57 0.29 -41.74
CA LEU A 609 -28.70 0.76 -42.82
C LEU A 609 -27.29 0.12 -42.71
N PRO A 610 -26.67 -0.32 -43.81
CA PRO A 610 -25.30 -0.84 -43.82
C PRO A 610 -24.27 0.10 -43.18
N SER A 611 -24.41 1.41 -43.37
CA SER A 611 -23.53 2.42 -42.76
C SER A 611 -23.57 2.44 -41.24
N ALA A 612 -24.62 1.89 -40.61
CA ALA A 612 -24.73 1.82 -39.15
C ALA A 612 -24.08 0.54 -38.60
N PHE A 613 -24.29 -0.61 -39.25
CA PHE A 613 -23.91 -1.90 -38.68
C PHE A 613 -22.61 -2.48 -39.22
N ILE A 614 -22.17 -2.13 -40.43
CA ILE A 614 -20.90 -2.61 -40.99
C ILE A 614 -19.70 -2.13 -40.15
N PRO A 615 -19.58 -0.84 -39.75
CA PRO A 615 -18.48 -0.41 -38.88
C PRO A 615 -18.48 -1.11 -37.51
N ALA A 616 -19.66 -1.34 -36.93
CA ALA A 616 -19.79 -2.05 -35.66
C ALA A 616 -19.40 -3.54 -35.79
N ALA A 617 -19.78 -4.19 -36.89
CA ALA A 617 -19.37 -5.56 -37.20
C ALA A 617 -17.85 -5.65 -37.44
N GLU A 618 -17.26 -4.64 -38.08
CA GLU A 618 -15.81 -4.56 -38.24
C GLU A 618 -15.15 -4.50 -36.88
N GLU A 619 -15.46 -3.51 -36.04
CA GLU A 619 -14.83 -3.29 -34.74
C GLU A 619 -14.87 -4.52 -33.82
N THR A 620 -16.04 -5.18 -33.74
CA THR A 620 -16.28 -6.38 -32.93
C THR A 620 -15.67 -7.66 -33.51
N GLY A 621 -15.27 -7.63 -34.78
CA GLY A 621 -14.77 -8.81 -35.51
C GLY A 621 -15.87 -9.71 -36.10
N LEU A 622 -17.15 -9.37 -35.91
CA LEU A 622 -18.28 -10.10 -36.49
C LEU A 622 -18.34 -10.02 -38.02
N ILE A 623 -17.67 -9.02 -38.61
CA ILE A 623 -17.57 -8.86 -40.07
C ILE A 623 -16.97 -10.10 -40.75
N MET A 624 -16.17 -10.88 -40.03
CA MET A 624 -15.57 -12.12 -40.54
C MET A 624 -16.64 -13.19 -40.80
N ALA A 625 -17.48 -13.45 -39.80
CA ALA A 625 -18.57 -14.42 -39.92
C ALA A 625 -19.65 -13.95 -40.91
N LEU A 626 -20.00 -12.66 -40.85
CA LEU A 626 -20.96 -12.06 -41.77
C LEU A 626 -20.47 -12.14 -43.23
N GLY A 627 -19.21 -11.80 -43.48
CA GLY A 627 -18.64 -11.84 -44.81
C GLY A 627 -18.55 -13.24 -45.41
N GLN A 628 -18.27 -14.26 -44.58
CA GLN A 628 -18.34 -15.66 -45.02
C GLN A 628 -19.76 -16.07 -45.42
N TRP A 629 -20.76 -15.64 -44.64
CA TRP A 629 -22.17 -15.87 -44.95
C TRP A 629 -22.58 -15.16 -46.25
N ILE A 630 -22.24 -13.88 -46.43
CA ILE A 630 -22.51 -13.09 -47.64
C ILE A 630 -21.94 -13.80 -48.87
N PHE A 631 -20.66 -14.22 -48.81
CA PHE A 631 -20.00 -14.85 -49.93
C PHE A 631 -20.69 -16.16 -50.34
N ARG A 632 -21.02 -17.00 -49.36
CA ARG A 632 -21.68 -18.28 -49.60
C ARG A 632 -23.08 -18.09 -50.17
N GLU A 633 -23.87 -17.20 -49.61
CA GLU A 633 -25.24 -16.94 -50.05
C GLU A 633 -25.29 -16.37 -51.48
N ALA A 634 -24.37 -15.44 -51.79
CA ALA A 634 -24.23 -14.89 -53.14
C ALA A 634 -23.85 -15.97 -54.17
N CYS A 635 -22.95 -16.90 -53.81
CA CYS A 635 -22.60 -18.04 -54.66
C CYS A 635 -23.79 -19.00 -54.83
N CYS A 636 -24.50 -19.33 -53.75
CA CYS A 636 -25.72 -20.15 -53.81
C CYS A 636 -26.77 -19.54 -54.75
N GLN A 637 -27.02 -18.23 -54.65
CA GLN A 637 -27.97 -17.53 -55.51
C GLN A 637 -27.53 -17.54 -56.98
N LEU A 638 -26.25 -17.28 -57.25
CA LEU A 638 -25.73 -17.30 -58.61
C LEU A 638 -25.84 -18.70 -59.23
N ARG A 639 -25.55 -19.75 -58.45
CA ARG A 639 -25.71 -21.14 -58.88
C ARG A 639 -27.15 -21.43 -59.28
N GLN A 640 -28.12 -21.01 -58.47
CA GLN A 640 -29.54 -21.18 -58.78
C GLN A 640 -29.91 -20.49 -60.10
N TRP A 641 -29.42 -19.27 -60.34
CA TRP A 641 -29.68 -18.56 -61.59
C TRP A 641 -29.03 -19.24 -62.81
N HIS A 642 -27.82 -19.78 -62.69
CA HIS A 642 -27.18 -20.55 -63.77
C HIS A 642 -27.93 -21.84 -64.08
N ASP A 643 -28.45 -22.54 -63.06
CA ASP A 643 -29.23 -23.77 -63.25
C ASP A 643 -30.60 -23.48 -63.89
N MET A 644 -31.22 -22.33 -63.57
CA MET A 644 -32.51 -21.91 -64.14
C MET A 644 -32.40 -21.32 -65.56
N PHE A 645 -31.29 -20.65 -65.89
CA PHE A 645 -31.09 -20.02 -67.20
C PHE A 645 -29.76 -20.44 -67.83
N PRO A 646 -29.73 -21.57 -68.56
CA PRO A 646 -28.54 -22.04 -69.24
C PRO A 646 -27.94 -21.04 -70.24
N GLN A 647 -28.73 -20.09 -70.76
CA GLN A 647 -28.27 -19.00 -71.62
C GLN A 647 -27.47 -17.89 -70.89
N HIS A 648 -27.53 -17.83 -69.57
CA HIS A 648 -26.84 -16.83 -68.74
C HIS A 648 -25.65 -17.41 -67.97
N GLN A 649 -24.96 -18.42 -68.52
CA GLN A 649 -23.77 -19.03 -67.88
C GLN A 649 -22.59 -18.07 -67.66
N HIS A 650 -22.60 -16.89 -68.30
CA HIS A 650 -21.60 -15.84 -68.12
C HIS A 650 -22.01 -14.75 -67.12
N LEU A 651 -23.18 -14.88 -66.48
CA LEU A 651 -23.65 -13.92 -65.48
C LEU A 651 -22.67 -13.87 -64.30
N THR A 652 -22.22 -12.67 -63.94
CA THR A 652 -21.28 -12.47 -62.82
C THR A 652 -21.98 -12.00 -61.54
N MET A 653 -21.41 -12.32 -60.38
CA MET A 653 -21.82 -11.80 -59.08
C MET A 653 -20.66 -11.02 -58.44
N SER A 654 -20.88 -9.73 -58.20
CA SER A 654 -19.98 -8.83 -57.47
C SER A 654 -20.24 -8.93 -55.96
N ILE A 655 -19.18 -9.06 -55.16
CA ILE A 655 -19.24 -9.19 -53.70
C ILE A 655 -18.19 -8.28 -53.06
N ASN A 656 -18.64 -7.39 -52.18
CA ASN A 656 -17.78 -6.48 -51.42
C ASN A 656 -16.97 -7.20 -50.35
N LEU A 657 -15.69 -6.82 -50.22
CA LEU A 657 -14.79 -7.33 -49.19
C LEU A 657 -14.41 -6.22 -48.21
N SER A 658 -14.51 -6.49 -46.90
CA SER A 658 -14.06 -5.54 -45.87
C SER A 658 -12.53 -5.56 -45.68
N ASN A 659 -11.98 -4.47 -45.14
CA ASN A 659 -10.54 -4.36 -44.87
C ASN A 659 -10.03 -5.44 -43.89
N ARG A 660 -10.84 -5.77 -42.87
CA ARG A 660 -10.50 -6.85 -41.91
C ARG A 660 -10.49 -8.22 -42.57
N GLN A 661 -11.39 -8.50 -43.51
CA GLN A 661 -11.38 -9.75 -44.25
C GLN A 661 -10.19 -9.84 -45.21
N PHE A 662 -9.83 -8.75 -45.89
CA PHE A 662 -8.66 -8.72 -46.77
C PHE A 662 -7.36 -8.98 -46.01
N SER A 663 -7.29 -8.60 -44.74
CA SER A 663 -6.14 -8.87 -43.88
C SER A 663 -6.14 -10.27 -43.24
N GLN A 664 -7.15 -11.10 -43.51
CA GLN A 664 -7.30 -12.42 -42.88
C GLN A 664 -6.38 -13.47 -43.55
N PRO A 665 -5.52 -14.17 -42.79
CA PRO A 665 -4.61 -15.18 -43.36
C PRO A 665 -5.31 -16.34 -44.09
N ASP A 666 -6.48 -16.75 -43.61
CA ASP A 666 -7.27 -17.89 -44.08
C ASP A 666 -8.40 -17.51 -45.06
N LEU A 667 -8.43 -16.26 -45.57
CA LEU A 667 -9.43 -15.79 -46.55
C LEU A 667 -9.50 -16.69 -47.79
N VAL A 668 -8.34 -17.00 -48.39
CA VAL A 668 -8.25 -17.78 -49.62
C VAL A 668 -8.83 -19.18 -49.43
N SER A 669 -8.54 -19.84 -48.30
CA SER A 669 -9.09 -21.16 -47.97
C SER A 669 -10.60 -21.12 -47.79
N HIS A 670 -11.15 -20.09 -47.17
CA HIS A 670 -12.60 -19.95 -46.99
C HIS A 670 -13.33 -19.75 -48.32
N ILE A 671 -12.81 -18.88 -49.19
CA ILE A 671 -13.37 -18.66 -50.52
C ILE A 671 -13.29 -19.94 -51.36
N GLN A 672 -12.15 -20.63 -51.33
CA GLN A 672 -11.98 -21.90 -52.05
C GLN A 672 -13.00 -22.94 -51.58
N SER A 673 -13.21 -23.08 -50.27
CA SER A 673 -14.22 -23.99 -49.72
C SER A 673 -15.63 -23.63 -50.20
N ALA A 674 -16.00 -22.34 -50.15
CA ALA A 674 -17.33 -21.90 -50.57
C ALA A 674 -17.58 -22.12 -52.07
N LEU A 675 -16.58 -21.91 -52.93
CA LEU A 675 -16.69 -22.21 -54.36
C LEU A 675 -16.87 -23.72 -54.62
N LEU A 676 -16.14 -24.57 -53.89
CA LEU A 676 -16.27 -26.03 -53.99
C LEU A 676 -17.66 -26.50 -53.54
N ASP A 677 -18.16 -25.97 -52.43
CA ASP A 677 -19.45 -26.34 -51.85
C ASP A 677 -20.63 -25.92 -52.75
N THR A 678 -20.55 -24.71 -53.34
CA THR A 678 -21.61 -24.15 -54.18
C THR A 678 -21.51 -24.55 -55.66
N LYS A 679 -20.35 -25.09 -56.07
CA LYS A 679 -20.05 -25.50 -57.46
C LYS A 679 -20.22 -24.36 -58.47
N VAL A 680 -19.89 -23.15 -58.06
CA VAL A 680 -19.82 -21.96 -58.93
C VAL A 680 -18.40 -21.84 -59.49
N ARG A 681 -18.28 -21.44 -60.76
CA ARG A 681 -16.98 -21.17 -61.37
C ARG A 681 -16.44 -19.84 -60.84
N GLY A 682 -15.17 -19.80 -60.46
CA GLY A 682 -14.52 -18.60 -59.94
C GLY A 682 -14.65 -17.39 -60.87
N ASN A 683 -14.58 -17.60 -62.19
CA ASN A 683 -14.66 -16.52 -63.17
C ASN A 683 -16.02 -15.82 -63.28
N CYS A 684 -17.05 -16.36 -62.61
CA CYS A 684 -18.35 -15.72 -62.46
C CYS A 684 -18.47 -14.93 -61.14
N ILE A 685 -17.46 -14.97 -60.25
CA ILE A 685 -17.42 -14.19 -59.01
C ILE A 685 -16.42 -13.06 -59.17
N ARG A 686 -16.86 -11.84 -58.84
CA ARG A 686 -16.04 -10.63 -58.80
C ARG A 686 -15.96 -10.15 -57.35
N LEU A 687 -14.75 -10.04 -56.82
CA LEU A 687 -14.52 -9.45 -55.50
C LEU A 687 -14.21 -7.97 -55.63
N GLU A 688 -14.91 -7.15 -54.87
CA GLU A 688 -14.76 -5.69 -54.88
C GLU A 688 -13.93 -5.27 -53.66
N ILE A 689 -12.85 -4.54 -53.94
CA ILE A 689 -11.85 -4.13 -52.96
C ILE A 689 -11.68 -2.62 -53.09
N THR A 690 -11.86 -1.90 -51.99
CA THR A 690 -11.65 -0.44 -52.01
C THR A 690 -10.17 -0.11 -52.14
N GLU A 691 -9.87 1.06 -52.71
CA GLU A 691 -8.50 1.54 -52.87
C GLU A 691 -7.70 1.56 -51.55
N SER A 692 -8.33 2.03 -50.46
CA SER A 692 -7.70 2.15 -49.15
C SER A 692 -7.20 0.82 -48.56
N MET A 693 -7.82 -0.31 -48.93
CA MET A 693 -7.46 -1.64 -48.43
C MET A 693 -6.09 -2.10 -48.97
N VAL A 694 -5.69 -1.60 -50.13
CA VAL A 694 -4.50 -2.06 -50.85
C VAL A 694 -3.27 -1.21 -50.51
N MET A 695 -3.46 0.02 -50.04
CA MET A 695 -2.38 1.00 -49.85
C MET A 695 -1.56 0.82 -48.57
N GLY A 696 -1.99 -0.06 -47.64
CA GLY A 696 -1.28 -0.31 -46.38
C GLY A 696 0.02 -1.11 -46.56
N ASP A 697 -0.07 -2.30 -47.16
CA ASP A 697 1.06 -3.18 -47.49
C ASP A 697 0.87 -3.71 -48.92
N VAL A 698 1.47 -2.99 -49.87
CA VAL A 698 1.26 -3.17 -51.32
C VAL A 698 1.74 -4.55 -51.79
N ASP A 699 2.89 -5.02 -51.30
CA ASP A 699 3.45 -6.29 -51.76
C ASP A 699 2.67 -7.49 -51.19
N ALA A 700 2.27 -7.42 -49.91
CA ALA A 700 1.40 -8.45 -49.31
C ALA A 700 0.01 -8.48 -49.97
N ALA A 701 -0.53 -7.31 -50.35
CA ALA A 701 -1.80 -7.22 -51.05
C ALA A 701 -1.72 -7.84 -52.46
N ILE A 702 -0.65 -7.60 -53.21
CA ILE A 702 -0.40 -8.23 -54.52
C ILE A 702 -0.34 -9.76 -54.37
N ASP A 703 0.41 -10.26 -53.39
CA ASP A 703 0.52 -11.70 -53.14
C ASP A 703 -0.83 -12.35 -52.83
N LEU A 704 -1.68 -11.68 -52.04
CA LEU A 704 -3.03 -12.14 -51.75
C LEU A 704 -3.91 -12.13 -53.00
N MET A 705 -3.88 -11.04 -53.77
CA MET A 705 -4.66 -10.94 -55.01
C MET A 705 -4.26 -12.01 -56.02
N LEU A 706 -2.97 -12.31 -56.19
CA LEU A 706 -2.51 -13.40 -57.05
C LEU A 706 -3.04 -14.77 -56.60
N LYS A 707 -3.11 -15.02 -55.28
CA LYS A 707 -3.73 -16.24 -54.73
C LYS A 707 -5.22 -16.29 -55.00
N LEU A 708 -5.94 -15.16 -54.91
CA LEU A 708 -7.36 -15.09 -55.27
C LEU A 708 -7.58 -15.33 -56.77
N LYS A 709 -6.73 -14.75 -57.63
CA LYS A 709 -6.74 -14.99 -59.09
C LYS A 709 -6.46 -16.45 -59.44
N ALA A 710 -5.64 -17.15 -58.65
CA ALA A 710 -5.41 -18.59 -58.83
C ALA A 710 -6.66 -19.46 -58.59
N LEU A 711 -7.69 -18.92 -57.91
CA LEU A 711 -9.02 -19.53 -57.78
C LEU A 711 -9.95 -19.17 -58.97
N ASP A 712 -9.41 -18.60 -60.04
CA ASP A 712 -10.13 -18.12 -61.23
C ASP A 712 -11.08 -16.94 -60.94
N LEU A 713 -10.94 -16.26 -59.80
CA LEU A 713 -11.77 -15.12 -59.42
C LEU A 713 -11.46 -13.87 -60.26
N ARG A 714 -12.46 -12.99 -60.40
CA ARG A 714 -12.26 -11.62 -60.89
C ARG A 714 -12.07 -10.66 -59.72
N LEU A 715 -11.22 -9.66 -59.88
CA LEU A 715 -10.98 -8.62 -58.89
C LEU A 715 -11.35 -7.25 -59.44
N ALA A 716 -12.05 -6.45 -58.64
CA ALA A 716 -12.43 -5.10 -58.98
C ALA A 716 -11.92 -4.11 -57.92
N ILE A 717 -11.42 -2.97 -58.39
CA ILE A 717 -11.15 -1.84 -57.52
C ILE A 717 -12.41 -0.98 -57.40
N ASP A 718 -12.85 -0.77 -56.16
CA ASP A 718 -14.06 -0.01 -55.84
C ASP A 718 -13.75 1.40 -55.30
N ASP A 719 -14.72 2.30 -55.40
CA ASP A 719 -14.64 3.72 -54.99
C ASP A 719 -13.47 4.51 -55.61
N PHE A 720 -13.05 4.17 -56.83
CA PHE A 720 -11.85 4.74 -57.46
C PHE A 720 -11.96 6.26 -57.66
N GLY A 721 -10.94 6.99 -57.20
CA GLY A 721 -10.82 8.46 -57.35
C GLY A 721 -11.25 9.27 -56.12
N THR A 722 -11.74 8.63 -55.06
CA THR A 722 -12.11 9.29 -53.80
C THR A 722 -10.96 9.36 -52.77
N GLY A 723 -9.83 8.70 -53.05
CA GLY A 723 -8.63 8.61 -52.20
C GLY A 723 -7.32 9.09 -52.86
N TYR A 724 -6.19 8.90 -52.16
CA TYR A 724 -4.85 9.22 -52.66
C TYR A 724 -4.33 8.11 -53.59
N SER A 725 -4.79 8.09 -54.83
CA SER A 725 -4.33 7.09 -55.79
C SER A 725 -2.89 7.37 -56.20
N SER A 726 -1.95 6.55 -55.73
CA SER A 726 -0.65 6.48 -56.36
C SER A 726 -0.81 5.65 -57.64
N LEU A 727 -1.09 6.34 -58.76
CA LEU A 727 -1.07 5.79 -60.13
C LEU A 727 0.16 4.90 -60.39
N SER A 728 1.24 5.15 -59.64
CA SER A 728 2.47 4.36 -59.59
C SER A 728 2.28 2.87 -59.27
N TYR A 729 1.22 2.46 -58.55
CA TYR A 729 0.99 1.06 -58.18
C TYR A 729 -0.17 0.39 -58.92
N LEU A 730 -1.10 1.16 -59.49
CA LEU A 730 -2.31 0.61 -60.11
C LEU A 730 -1.99 -0.38 -61.25
N HIS A 731 -0.94 -0.12 -62.03
CA HIS A 731 -0.48 -1.02 -63.10
C HIS A 731 0.13 -2.34 -62.60
N ARG A 732 0.48 -2.44 -61.30
CA ARG A 732 1.02 -3.65 -60.68
C ARG A 732 -0.06 -4.57 -60.11
N PHE A 733 -1.27 -4.05 -59.87
CA PHE A 733 -2.35 -4.83 -59.28
C PHE A 733 -3.01 -5.73 -60.33
N PRO A 734 -3.20 -7.03 -60.07
CA PRO A 734 -3.85 -7.96 -61.00
C PRO A 734 -5.38 -7.80 -60.96
N MET A 735 -5.87 -6.58 -61.20
CA MET A 735 -7.30 -6.24 -61.24
C MET A 735 -7.88 -6.43 -62.64
N ASP A 736 -9.14 -6.84 -62.71
CA ASP A 736 -9.88 -7.03 -63.96
C ASP A 736 -10.87 -5.90 -64.23
N THR A 737 -11.27 -5.17 -63.20
CA THR A 737 -12.38 -4.21 -63.29
C THR A 737 -12.09 -2.97 -62.44
N LEU A 738 -12.45 -1.81 -62.97
CA LEU A 738 -12.39 -0.53 -62.27
C LEU A 738 -13.81 0.02 -62.12
N LYS A 739 -14.23 0.31 -60.89
CA LYS A 739 -15.53 0.91 -60.60
C LYS A 739 -15.36 2.41 -60.33
N VAL A 740 -16.08 3.23 -61.09
CA VAL A 740 -16.08 4.68 -60.96
C VAL A 740 -17.14 5.09 -59.96
N ASP A 741 -16.72 5.72 -58.86
CA ASP A 741 -17.62 6.13 -57.78
C ASP A 741 -18.75 7.08 -58.27
N LYS A 742 -19.92 6.91 -57.66
CA LYS A 742 -21.12 7.68 -57.96
C LYS A 742 -20.93 9.19 -57.82
N SER A 743 -20.00 9.67 -56.99
CA SER A 743 -19.77 11.11 -56.81
C SER A 743 -19.25 11.77 -58.09
N PHE A 744 -18.54 11.01 -58.93
CA PHE A 744 -18.12 11.49 -60.25
C PHE A 744 -19.29 11.40 -61.24
N VAL A 745 -19.96 10.26 -61.33
CA VAL A 745 -21.09 10.04 -62.26
C VAL A 745 -22.23 11.05 -62.02
N GLY A 746 -22.56 11.35 -60.77
CA GLY A 746 -23.56 12.36 -60.40
C GLY A 746 -23.20 13.80 -60.80
N ARG A 747 -21.94 14.06 -61.17
CA ARG A 747 -21.45 15.38 -61.63
C ARG A 747 -21.27 15.50 -63.14
N LEU A 748 -21.48 14.43 -63.92
CA LEU A 748 -21.36 14.40 -65.40
C LEU A 748 -22.10 15.54 -66.11
N GLU A 749 -23.24 15.97 -65.55
CA GLU A 749 -24.10 16.99 -66.14
C GLU A 749 -23.78 18.43 -65.69
N LYS A 750 -22.86 18.63 -64.73
CA LYS A 750 -22.68 19.92 -64.03
C LYS A 750 -21.56 20.80 -64.59
N SER A 751 -20.45 20.23 -65.06
CA SER A 751 -19.32 21.00 -65.59
C SER A 751 -18.50 20.23 -66.63
N HIS A 752 -17.74 20.95 -67.46
CA HIS A 752 -16.78 20.36 -68.41
C HIS A 752 -15.57 19.75 -67.70
N GLU A 753 -15.21 20.25 -66.51
CA GLU A 753 -14.11 19.71 -65.70
C GLU A 753 -14.45 18.31 -65.15
N ASP A 754 -15.68 18.11 -64.67
CA ASP A 754 -16.16 16.81 -64.18
C ASP A 754 -16.23 15.75 -65.30
N GLN A 755 -16.56 16.16 -66.53
CA GLN A 755 -16.52 15.28 -67.71
C GLN A 755 -15.08 14.85 -68.06
N ALA A 756 -14.12 15.75 -67.94
CA ALA A 756 -12.71 15.45 -68.20
C ALA A 756 -12.14 14.43 -67.21
N ILE A 757 -12.54 14.48 -65.94
CA ILE A 757 -12.12 13.51 -64.92
C ILE A 757 -12.62 12.11 -65.28
N ILE A 758 -13.89 11.97 -65.63
CA ILE A 758 -14.46 10.66 -65.98
C ILE A 758 -13.86 10.12 -67.27
N HIS A 759 -13.69 10.96 -68.29
CA HIS A 759 -12.97 10.58 -69.51
C HIS A 759 -11.57 10.03 -69.20
N THR A 760 -10.85 10.67 -68.26
CA THR A 760 -9.53 10.22 -67.82
C THR A 760 -9.57 8.86 -67.13
N ILE A 761 -10.53 8.64 -66.22
CA ILE A 761 -10.69 7.37 -65.50
C ILE A 761 -11.07 6.23 -66.47
N LEU A 762 -11.99 6.49 -67.40
CA LEU A 762 -12.40 5.54 -68.43
C LEU A 762 -11.22 5.16 -69.34
N THR A 763 -10.46 6.16 -69.81
CA THR A 763 -9.28 5.95 -70.65
C THR A 763 -8.20 5.16 -69.90
N LEU A 764 -8.00 5.45 -68.61
CA LEU A 764 -7.04 4.74 -67.77
C LEU A 764 -7.40 3.26 -67.63
N GLY A 765 -8.66 2.93 -67.32
CA GLY A 765 -9.12 1.54 -67.23
C GLY A 765 -8.88 0.77 -68.54
N GLN A 766 -9.23 1.38 -69.67
CA GLN A 766 -9.01 0.80 -71.00
C GLN A 766 -7.52 0.58 -71.30
N GLN A 767 -6.65 1.54 -70.97
CA GLN A 767 -5.20 1.40 -71.21
C GLN A 767 -4.54 0.33 -70.32
N LEU A 768 -5.09 0.08 -69.14
CA LEU A 768 -4.64 -0.98 -68.24
C LEU A 768 -5.28 -2.34 -68.55
N GLY A 769 -6.14 -2.42 -69.57
CA GLY A 769 -6.83 -3.65 -69.95
C GLY A 769 -7.91 -4.10 -68.95
N MET A 770 -8.47 -3.16 -68.18
CA MET A 770 -9.52 -3.40 -67.20
C MET A 770 -10.89 -3.01 -67.78
N ASP A 771 -11.92 -3.79 -67.44
CA ASP A 771 -13.33 -3.41 -67.67
C ASP A 771 -13.71 -2.21 -66.78
N VAL A 772 -14.49 -1.25 -67.28
CA VAL A 772 -14.94 -0.12 -66.45
C VAL A 772 -16.45 -0.16 -66.16
N ILE A 773 -16.81 -0.03 -64.88
CA ILE A 773 -18.20 0.04 -64.40
C ILE A 773 -18.44 1.43 -63.82
N ALA A 774 -19.41 2.16 -64.38
CA ALA A 774 -19.85 3.44 -63.81
C ALA A 774 -20.98 3.23 -62.80
N GLU A 775 -20.78 3.67 -61.55
CA GLU A 775 -21.77 3.54 -60.49
C GLU A 775 -22.67 4.76 -60.32
N GLY A 776 -23.85 4.58 -59.72
CA GLY A 776 -24.76 5.67 -59.43
C GLY A 776 -25.36 6.34 -60.67
N VAL A 777 -25.57 5.57 -61.74
CA VAL A 777 -26.28 6.05 -62.93
C VAL A 777 -27.77 6.21 -62.60
N GLU A 778 -28.26 7.45 -62.66
CA GLU A 778 -29.63 7.83 -62.29
C GLU A 778 -30.44 8.41 -63.46
N THR A 779 -29.79 8.96 -64.49
CA THR A 779 -30.47 9.63 -65.62
C THR A 779 -30.13 9.03 -66.98
N ALA A 780 -31.04 9.19 -67.94
CA ALA A 780 -30.80 8.80 -69.33
C ALA A 780 -29.66 9.61 -69.98
N ALA A 781 -29.44 10.85 -69.54
CA ALA A 781 -28.37 11.71 -70.05
C ALA A 781 -26.99 11.21 -69.59
N GLN A 782 -26.86 10.73 -68.36
CA GLN A 782 -25.65 10.05 -67.88
C GLN A 782 -25.34 8.79 -68.70
N VAL A 783 -26.34 7.96 -69.00
CA VAL A 783 -26.18 6.77 -69.86
C VAL A 783 -25.65 7.16 -71.24
N ALA A 784 -26.27 8.15 -71.88
CA ALA A 784 -25.87 8.61 -73.22
C ALA A 784 -24.46 9.22 -73.24
N MET A 785 -24.01 9.82 -72.14
CA MET A 785 -22.65 10.33 -72.00
C MET A 785 -21.64 9.19 -71.81
N LEU A 786 -21.92 8.25 -70.91
CA LEU A 786 -21.06 7.08 -70.67
C LEU A 786 -20.93 6.20 -71.93
N GLN A 787 -21.99 6.08 -72.73
CA GLN A 787 -21.94 5.39 -74.03
C GLN A 787 -21.05 6.10 -75.05
N ARG A 788 -21.09 7.44 -75.10
CA ARG A 788 -20.21 8.24 -75.99
C ARG A 788 -18.74 8.08 -75.62
N GLU A 789 -18.45 7.98 -74.33
CA GLU A 789 -17.11 7.75 -73.79
C GLU A 789 -16.69 6.26 -73.79
N HIS A 790 -17.49 5.40 -74.43
CA HIS A 790 -17.21 3.96 -74.56
C HIS A 790 -17.02 3.21 -73.23
N CYS A 791 -17.75 3.61 -72.18
CA CYS A 791 -17.80 2.86 -70.91
C CYS A 791 -18.44 1.47 -71.11
N ASP A 792 -17.88 0.44 -70.50
CA ASP A 792 -18.30 -0.95 -70.74
C ASP A 792 -19.63 -1.28 -70.05
N TYR A 793 -19.73 -0.95 -68.75
CA TYR A 793 -20.87 -1.28 -67.92
C TYR A 793 -21.37 -0.09 -67.10
N GLY A 794 -22.65 -0.13 -66.73
CA GLY A 794 -23.27 0.86 -65.86
C GLY A 794 -24.14 0.20 -64.79
N GLN A 795 -24.15 0.80 -63.62
CA GLN A 795 -24.93 0.38 -62.46
C GLN A 795 -25.55 1.60 -61.79
N GLY A 796 -26.83 1.51 -61.40
CA GLY A 796 -27.50 2.59 -60.71
C GLY A 796 -29.02 2.53 -60.79
N TYR A 797 -29.68 3.48 -60.13
CA TYR A 797 -31.13 3.52 -59.97
C TYR A 797 -31.88 3.79 -61.27
N PHE A 798 -31.20 4.28 -62.31
CA PHE A 798 -31.78 4.36 -63.65
C PHE A 798 -32.23 2.99 -64.18
N PHE A 799 -31.45 1.94 -63.88
CA PHE A 799 -31.74 0.58 -64.32
C PHE A 799 -32.65 -0.13 -63.33
N ALA A 800 -32.17 -0.28 -62.08
CA ALA A 800 -32.95 -0.77 -60.96
C ALA A 800 -32.28 -0.39 -59.64
N LYS A 801 -33.10 -0.21 -58.60
CA LYS A 801 -32.62 -0.23 -57.22
C LYS A 801 -32.17 -1.66 -56.85
N PRO A 802 -31.38 -1.86 -55.78
CA PRO A 802 -31.12 -3.20 -55.26
C PRO A 802 -32.43 -3.94 -55.01
N LEU A 803 -32.56 -5.15 -55.54
CA LEU A 803 -33.79 -5.95 -55.53
C LEU A 803 -33.63 -7.21 -54.68
N PRO A 804 -34.69 -7.71 -54.01
CA PRO A 804 -34.68 -9.06 -53.46
C PRO A 804 -34.55 -10.12 -54.57
N SER A 805 -34.17 -11.35 -54.21
CA SER A 805 -33.84 -12.43 -55.16
C SER A 805 -34.97 -12.77 -56.13
N ASP A 806 -36.24 -12.72 -55.68
CA ASP A 806 -37.43 -12.98 -56.48
C ASP A 806 -37.65 -11.91 -57.57
N GLN A 807 -37.43 -10.64 -57.25
CA GLN A 807 -37.54 -9.54 -58.20
C GLN A 807 -36.35 -9.49 -59.16
N ALA A 808 -35.14 -9.79 -58.69
CA ALA A 808 -33.96 -9.93 -59.54
C ALA A 808 -34.14 -11.10 -60.54
N LEU A 809 -34.75 -12.21 -60.09
CA LEU A 809 -35.12 -13.33 -60.94
C LEU A 809 -36.13 -12.92 -62.03
N ALA A 810 -37.18 -12.18 -61.66
CA ALA A 810 -38.17 -11.68 -62.62
C ALA A 810 -37.54 -10.72 -63.65
N LEU A 811 -36.55 -9.93 -63.23
CA LEU A 811 -35.76 -9.08 -64.12
C LEU A 811 -34.99 -9.92 -65.15
N LEU A 812 -34.30 -10.97 -64.71
CA LEU A 812 -33.58 -11.92 -65.60
C LEU A 812 -34.52 -12.61 -66.60
N GLN A 813 -35.74 -12.97 -66.19
CA GLN A 813 -36.71 -13.67 -67.05
C GLN A 813 -37.27 -12.81 -68.18
N ASN A 814 -37.51 -11.52 -67.90
CA ASN A 814 -38.22 -10.62 -68.82
C ASN A 814 -37.29 -9.76 -69.69
N HIS A 815 -35.97 -9.89 -69.52
CA HIS A 815 -35.00 -9.07 -70.23
C HIS A 815 -34.79 -9.53 -71.68
N GLN A 816 -35.52 -8.95 -72.64
CA GLN A 816 -35.26 -9.15 -74.07
C GLN A 816 -34.26 -8.12 -74.62
N PRO A 817 -33.26 -8.54 -75.43
CA PRO A 817 -32.32 -7.63 -76.06
C PRO A 817 -32.98 -6.93 -77.27
N SER A 818 -33.69 -5.83 -77.02
CA SER A 818 -34.18 -4.95 -78.10
C SER A 818 -34.22 -3.49 -77.65
N GLN A 819 -33.37 -2.68 -78.29
CA GLN A 819 -33.34 -1.21 -78.34
C GLN A 819 -33.69 -0.46 -77.04
N ILE A 820 -32.68 0.19 -76.45
CA ILE A 820 -32.75 1.06 -75.26
C ILE A 820 -33.72 2.26 -75.42
N HIS A 821 -34.33 2.45 -76.59
CA HIS A 821 -35.48 3.33 -76.74
C HIS A 821 -36.77 2.55 -76.48
N THR A 822 -37.53 3.00 -75.49
CA THR A 822 -38.85 2.48 -75.03
C THR A 822 -38.85 1.19 -74.20
N PHE A 823 -38.16 1.21 -73.06
CA PHE A 823 -38.72 0.62 -71.85
C PHE A 823 -38.93 1.73 -70.82
N CYS A 824 -40.19 2.11 -70.59
CA CYS A 824 -40.55 2.77 -69.34
C CYS A 824 -40.40 1.70 -68.24
N TRP A 825 -39.25 1.70 -67.57
CA TRP A 825 -39.07 0.97 -66.32
C TRP A 825 -40.16 1.44 -65.33
N PRO A 826 -41.02 0.55 -64.81
CA PRO A 826 -42.03 0.97 -63.84
C PRO A 826 -41.34 1.52 -62.59
N ARG A 827 -41.82 2.70 -62.15
CA ARG A 827 -41.31 3.47 -61.01
C ARG A 827 -41.46 2.75 -59.68
#